data_AF-A0A6N9C3F0-F1
#
_entry.id   AF-A0A6N9C3F0-F1
#
_cell.length_a   1.000
_cell.length_b   1.000
_cell.length_c   1.000
_cell.angle_alpha   90.00
_cell.angle_beta   90.00
_cell.angle_gamma   90.00
#
_symmetry.space_group_name_H-M   'P 1'
#
loop_
_entity.id
_entity.type
_entity.pdbx_description
1 polymer ?
#
loop_
_entity_poly.entity_id
_entity_poly.type
_entity_poly.pdbx_seq_one_letter_code
_entity_poly.pdbx_strand_id
1 'polypeptide(L)'
;MPPWVRHQFPEAGALVRRLRDEPCTAPDCGWCRERHDPSRELTRWFGYDSFRPEPATADGKPMQRAIVELAMAGRPVLGILPTGAGKSLSYQVPALSRYDKTGALTVVISPLVALMADQVAGLEARGIGSCVTVNGMLSMPERTEALDRVRLGDAAIVLISPEQLRNRSLRTVLAQREIGAWVLDEAHCLSRWGHDFRPDYRYVGRFIRERAGDGPAPPVMCLTATAKPDVIRDIRDYFWDRLDIEFDVFDGGARRENLEFLVAATEPAHKYDDIYEFLVAELPPGAPGGAIVYCATRRRCEEVAEYLTRKEIDAAHFHAGLPPETKKDTQRRFIEGSLRVIAATNAFGMGIDKPDVRLVIHADIPGSLENYLQEAGRAGRDREAARCVLLYTPDDVERQFGMSARSRLSRREIHGILRALRNLDRKGRLGGEVVATPGEILLEDDEHAFERDSMTDDTRVKTAVAWLEDAALLTREENHVQVFPSSLRVASVDEARHRLEARSGLAEGRRKTLLDIVAALMAADPDEGVSTDHLMGVTGLTPEGVRAALHDLEQLGIATDDTALTAFVHEGVARSSRVRLQEARDLEVGLIGYMREAAPDLERGESSFLHRRVATQTLKNDGMAHALPDRVLRVLRSISRDGRGDERAEGGSGGSIDLRNTDGETVRITLLRRWPALQETAELRRAAAGVLLEHLLGRLPAGKQGTDLLAETTFGRLRAALAEDLALRAENRDLVKLCDRALIWLHEQEVIRLNKGLAVFRPAMTVRLAGGPGSGRRRGFAGTDFEPLALHYREQGLQIHVMAEYAARGLSAMADAVRLAMDYFALERDAFVARWLPEVDTTLQTTPEAWRAIVEDLSPEQRRIVADERDAANVLVLAGPGSGKTRVLVHRIAWLVRVRRENPRGILALAYNRHAAVEIRRRLADLVGDDARRVTVMTCHALAMRMVGASFAGVDARAEADGQENAFAAVLCEATALLRGDGLAPDEADEQRDRVLAGFRWILVDEYQDMDRDQYELIAAVAGRTLEDPDRKPTLFVVGDDDQNIYGFAGASVEHIRRFEEDYGAERAWLTENYRSTAHIVAASNAFIGRARQRMKRDRPLVVDRGRGKEPGGGAWAGLDPVGEGRVQVLPAGTDAATQAVAAVTELRRRAALAAREGAWGPCGVVARRWGTRAPGRSRGGR
;
A
#
# COMPACT_ATOMS: atom_id res chain seq x y z
N MET A 1 40.50 -9.24 -1.33
CA MET A 1 41.71 -8.43 -1.65
C MET A 1 41.42 -6.96 -1.31
N PRO A 2 42.34 -6.20 -0.69
CA PRO A 2 42.11 -4.78 -0.40
C PRO A 2 41.84 -3.96 -1.68
N PRO A 3 40.98 -2.92 -1.64
CA PRO A 3 40.59 -2.18 -2.84
C PRO A 3 41.77 -1.58 -3.60
N TRP A 4 42.72 -0.98 -2.87
CA TRP A 4 43.90 -0.33 -3.47
C TRP A 4 44.76 -1.34 -4.25
N VAL A 5 44.93 -2.57 -3.75
CA VAL A 5 45.68 -3.63 -4.44
C VAL A 5 44.99 -3.98 -5.75
N ARG A 6 43.67 -4.14 -5.76
CA ARG A 6 42.91 -4.47 -6.96
C ARG A 6 42.94 -3.34 -8.00
N HIS A 7 42.87 -2.09 -7.57
CA HIS A 7 42.91 -0.94 -8.47
C HIS A 7 44.31 -0.68 -9.04
N GLN A 8 45.36 -0.89 -8.25
CA GLN A 8 46.74 -0.66 -8.66
C GLN A 8 47.36 -1.88 -9.38
N PHE A 9 46.93 -3.10 -9.04
CA PHE A 9 47.41 -4.37 -9.60
C PHE A 9 46.23 -5.26 -10.06
N PRO A 10 45.51 -4.92 -11.14
CA PRO A 10 44.34 -5.67 -11.60
C PRO A 10 44.62 -7.15 -11.90
N GLU A 11 45.83 -7.46 -12.39
CA GLU A 11 46.28 -8.83 -12.70
C GLU A 11 46.32 -9.74 -11.48
N ALA A 12 46.62 -9.21 -10.29
CA ALA A 12 46.60 -9.97 -9.05
C ALA A 12 45.19 -10.50 -8.76
N GLY A 13 44.15 -9.69 -9.03
CA GLY A 13 42.76 -10.12 -8.89
C GLY A 13 42.39 -11.25 -9.85
N ALA A 14 42.84 -11.15 -11.11
CA ALA A 14 42.62 -12.20 -12.11
C ALA A 14 43.29 -13.52 -11.73
N LEU A 15 44.54 -13.47 -11.24
CA LEU A 15 45.27 -14.65 -10.78
C LEU A 15 44.62 -15.29 -9.55
N VAL A 16 44.15 -14.49 -8.59
CA VAL A 16 43.44 -15.00 -7.41
C VAL A 16 42.15 -15.71 -7.81
N ARG A 17 41.37 -15.15 -8.74
CA ARG A 17 40.18 -15.83 -9.28
C ARG A 17 40.55 -17.14 -9.95
N ARG A 18 41.53 -17.14 -10.87
CA ARG A 18 41.95 -18.34 -11.59
C ARG A 18 42.46 -19.46 -10.68
N LEU A 19 43.16 -19.11 -9.60
CA LEU A 19 43.76 -20.08 -8.69
C LEU A 19 42.78 -20.59 -7.61
N ARG A 20 41.85 -19.74 -7.16
CA ARG A 20 41.02 -20.04 -5.98
C ARG A 20 39.54 -20.23 -6.27
N ASP A 21 39.01 -19.64 -7.34
CA ASP A 21 37.56 -19.59 -7.62
C ASP A 21 37.15 -20.19 -8.97
N GLU A 22 38.11 -20.50 -9.85
CA GLU A 22 37.86 -21.31 -11.05
C GLU A 22 38.21 -22.79 -10.76
N PRO A 23 37.24 -23.73 -10.89
CA PRO A 23 37.52 -25.14 -10.69
C PRO A 23 38.42 -25.67 -11.81
N CYS A 24 39.45 -26.43 -11.45
CA CYS A 24 40.29 -27.11 -12.44
C CYS A 24 39.61 -28.40 -12.95
N THR A 25 40.03 -28.89 -14.11
CA THR A 25 39.50 -30.13 -14.73
C THR A 25 40.03 -31.42 -14.09
N ALA A 26 40.94 -31.34 -13.12
CA ALA A 26 41.56 -32.51 -12.50
C ALA A 26 40.64 -33.13 -11.41
N PRO A 27 40.21 -34.40 -11.55
CA PRO A 27 39.26 -35.03 -10.64
C PRO A 27 39.82 -35.23 -9.22
N ASP A 28 41.14 -35.31 -9.08
CA ASP A 28 41.83 -35.53 -7.79
C ASP A 28 42.37 -34.24 -7.15
N CYS A 29 42.01 -33.06 -7.67
CA CYS A 29 42.46 -31.81 -7.09
C CYS A 29 41.91 -31.63 -5.67
N GLY A 30 42.79 -31.65 -4.66
CA GLY A 30 42.42 -31.49 -3.26
C GLY A 30 41.68 -30.18 -2.97
N TRP A 31 42.10 -29.07 -3.59
CA TRP A 31 41.43 -27.78 -3.45
C TRP A 31 40.00 -27.81 -4.02
N CYS A 32 39.80 -28.35 -5.22
CA CYS A 32 38.47 -28.44 -5.83
C CYS A 32 37.53 -29.36 -5.05
N ARG A 33 38.02 -30.53 -4.59
CA ARG A 33 37.22 -31.44 -3.77
C ARG A 33 36.88 -30.86 -2.40
N GLU A 34 37.63 -29.89 -1.90
CA GLU A 34 37.36 -29.24 -0.62
C GLU A 34 36.50 -27.98 -0.77
N ARG A 35 36.80 -27.11 -1.75
CA ARG A 35 36.26 -25.73 -1.87
C ARG A 35 35.29 -25.51 -3.03
N HIS A 36 35.19 -26.47 -3.95
CA HIS A 36 34.24 -26.47 -5.06
C HIS A 36 33.20 -27.59 -4.95
N ASP A 37 33.19 -28.33 -3.84
CA ASP A 37 32.16 -29.33 -3.52
C ASP A 37 31.01 -28.68 -2.71
N PRO A 38 29.80 -28.55 -3.27
CA PRO A 38 28.65 -27.97 -2.60
C PRO A 38 28.26 -28.68 -1.30
N SER A 39 28.37 -30.01 -1.26
CA SER A 39 27.98 -30.79 -0.09
C SER A 39 28.96 -30.54 1.05
N ARG A 40 30.26 -30.44 0.76
CA ARG A 40 31.24 -30.09 1.78
C ARG A 40 31.08 -28.65 2.28
N GLU A 41 30.81 -27.69 1.40
CA GLU A 41 30.53 -26.31 1.83
C GLU A 41 29.23 -26.22 2.64
N LEU A 42 28.20 -26.99 2.29
CA LEU A 42 26.96 -27.08 3.07
C LEU A 42 27.23 -27.59 4.50
N THR A 43 27.96 -28.71 4.64
CA THR A 43 28.32 -29.24 5.96
C THR A 43 29.21 -28.28 6.72
N ARG A 44 30.20 -27.65 6.06
CA ARG A 44 31.15 -26.71 6.66
C ARG A 44 30.48 -25.46 7.24
N TRP A 45 29.50 -24.89 6.54
CA TRP A 45 28.85 -23.64 6.97
C TRP A 45 27.59 -23.85 7.79
N PHE A 46 26.82 -24.90 7.50
CA PHE A 46 25.49 -25.11 8.08
C PHE A 46 25.36 -26.39 8.89
N GLY A 47 26.35 -27.28 8.87
CA GLY A 47 26.30 -28.55 9.61
C GLY A 47 25.27 -29.55 9.07
N TYR A 48 24.74 -29.33 7.86
CA TYR A 48 23.81 -30.27 7.23
C TYR A 48 24.57 -31.36 6.47
N ASP A 49 24.13 -32.61 6.62
CA ASP A 49 24.72 -33.77 5.94
C ASP A 49 24.36 -33.83 4.44
N SER A 50 23.21 -33.25 4.07
CA SER A 50 22.71 -33.30 2.69
C SER A 50 21.77 -32.13 2.36
N PHE A 51 21.64 -31.86 1.06
CA PHE A 51 20.62 -30.95 0.52
C PHE A 51 19.24 -31.58 0.63
N ARG A 52 18.20 -30.74 0.63
CA ARG A 52 16.81 -31.23 0.70
C ARG A 52 16.48 -32.10 -0.50
N PRO A 53 15.93 -33.32 -0.32
CA PRO A 53 15.72 -34.26 -1.41
C PRO A 53 14.71 -33.76 -2.45
N GLU A 54 13.65 -33.08 -1.99
CA GLU A 54 12.60 -32.51 -2.84
C GLU A 54 12.55 -30.98 -2.75
N PRO A 55 12.23 -30.27 -3.84
CA PRO A 55 12.00 -30.81 -5.19
C PRO A 55 13.28 -31.38 -5.82
N ALA A 56 13.16 -32.43 -6.64
CA ALA A 56 14.25 -33.02 -7.40
C ALA A 56 14.21 -32.63 -8.89
N THR A 57 15.35 -32.65 -9.56
CA THR A 57 15.46 -32.54 -11.02
C THR A 57 15.01 -33.84 -11.70
N ALA A 58 14.83 -33.82 -13.02
CA ALA A 58 14.37 -34.99 -13.79
C ALA A 58 15.28 -36.23 -13.65
N ASP A 59 16.57 -36.03 -13.36
CA ASP A 59 17.57 -37.06 -13.08
C ASP A 59 17.63 -37.49 -11.60
N GLY A 60 16.67 -37.04 -10.76
CA GLY A 60 16.54 -37.44 -9.36
C GLY A 60 17.50 -36.72 -8.40
N LYS A 61 18.20 -35.68 -8.86
CA LYS A 61 19.11 -34.89 -8.04
C LYS A 61 18.34 -33.83 -7.26
N PRO A 62 18.66 -33.58 -5.96
CA PRO A 62 18.11 -32.46 -5.21
C PRO A 62 18.23 -31.14 -5.99
N MET A 63 17.11 -30.47 -6.28
CA MET A 63 17.12 -29.26 -7.10
C MET A 63 17.90 -28.12 -6.41
N GLN A 64 17.79 -28.02 -5.08
CA GLN A 64 18.60 -27.10 -4.28
C GLN A 64 20.11 -27.30 -4.52
N ARG A 65 20.56 -28.56 -4.62
CA ARG A 65 21.96 -28.89 -4.92
C ARG A 65 22.34 -28.47 -6.34
N ALA A 66 21.49 -28.77 -7.33
CA ALA A 66 21.74 -28.41 -8.72
C ALA A 66 21.90 -26.89 -8.90
N ILE A 67 21.03 -26.11 -8.23
CA ILE A 67 21.10 -24.64 -8.23
C ILE A 67 22.42 -24.16 -7.58
N VAL A 68 22.79 -24.70 -6.41
CA VAL A 68 24.04 -24.32 -5.72
C VAL A 68 25.27 -24.64 -6.56
N GLU A 69 25.31 -25.80 -7.21
CA GLU A 69 26.43 -26.20 -8.07
C GLU A 69 26.67 -25.20 -9.21
N LEU A 70 25.61 -24.80 -9.91
CA LEU A 70 25.69 -23.82 -10.98
C LEU A 70 26.09 -22.43 -10.47
N ALA A 71 25.52 -22.01 -9.34
CA ALA A 71 25.85 -20.74 -8.71
C ALA A 71 27.32 -20.70 -8.23
N MET A 72 27.85 -21.80 -7.71
CA MET A 72 29.27 -21.95 -7.34
C MET A 72 30.18 -21.95 -8.57
N ALA A 73 29.72 -22.47 -9.72
CA ALA A 73 30.42 -22.41 -11.00
C ALA A 73 30.33 -21.04 -11.70
N GLY A 74 29.66 -20.05 -11.08
CA GLY A 74 29.51 -18.71 -11.64
C GLY A 74 28.52 -18.64 -12.80
N ARG A 75 27.60 -19.61 -12.93
CA ARG A 75 26.54 -19.59 -13.94
C ARG A 75 25.28 -18.86 -13.44
N PRO A 76 24.61 -18.06 -14.29
CA PRO A 76 23.33 -17.45 -13.94
C PRO A 76 22.22 -18.49 -13.77
N VAL A 77 21.43 -18.40 -12.70
CA VAL A 77 20.35 -19.36 -12.41
C VAL A 77 19.04 -18.64 -12.07
N LEU A 78 17.93 -19.14 -12.62
CA LEU A 78 16.57 -18.79 -12.20
C LEU A 78 15.94 -20.00 -11.50
N GLY A 79 15.83 -19.94 -10.17
CA GLY A 79 15.27 -21.02 -9.35
C GLY A 79 13.87 -20.69 -8.81
N ILE A 80 12.90 -21.52 -9.15
CA ILE A 80 11.52 -21.44 -8.66
C ILE A 80 11.35 -22.60 -7.67
N LEU A 81 11.34 -22.27 -6.38
CA LEU A 81 11.36 -23.24 -5.30
C LEU A 81 10.27 -22.91 -4.28
N PRO A 82 9.38 -23.87 -3.94
CA PRO A 82 8.24 -23.61 -3.07
C PRO A 82 8.69 -23.12 -1.68
N THR A 83 7.81 -22.41 -0.97
CA THR A 83 8.10 -21.92 0.38
C THR A 83 8.47 -23.09 1.30
N GLY A 84 9.55 -22.94 2.06
CA GLY A 84 10.10 -24.01 2.91
C GLY A 84 11.10 -24.96 2.23
N ALA A 85 11.30 -24.88 0.90
CA ALA A 85 12.29 -25.69 0.18
C ALA A 85 13.75 -25.21 0.37
N GLY A 86 14.00 -24.22 1.22
CA GLY A 86 15.35 -23.73 1.53
C GLY A 86 15.96 -22.82 0.46
N LYS A 87 15.17 -21.92 -0.14
CA LYS A 87 15.63 -20.91 -1.10
C LYS A 87 16.90 -20.19 -0.67
N SER A 88 16.96 -19.74 0.59
CA SER A 88 18.09 -18.96 1.09
C SER A 88 19.44 -19.68 1.04
N LEU A 89 19.45 -20.99 1.33
CA LEU A 89 20.68 -21.79 1.25
C LEU A 89 21.26 -21.83 -0.17
N SER A 90 20.39 -21.70 -1.18
CA SER A 90 20.77 -21.75 -2.59
C SER A 90 21.73 -20.61 -2.97
N TYR A 91 21.63 -19.45 -2.33
CA TYR A 91 22.56 -18.34 -2.54
C TYR A 91 23.56 -18.17 -1.38
N GLN A 92 23.22 -18.56 -0.15
CA GLN A 92 24.11 -18.39 1.00
C GLN A 92 25.36 -19.28 0.91
N VAL A 93 25.21 -20.55 0.51
CA VAL A 93 26.35 -21.47 0.31
C VAL A 93 27.34 -20.94 -0.73
N PRO A 94 26.93 -20.60 -1.98
CA PRO A 94 27.87 -20.08 -2.96
C PRO A 94 28.44 -18.71 -2.56
N ALA A 95 27.66 -17.84 -1.88
CA ALA A 95 28.14 -16.54 -1.42
C ALA A 95 29.27 -16.66 -0.38
N LEU A 96 29.08 -17.52 0.63
CA LEU A 96 30.08 -17.74 1.68
C LEU A 96 31.32 -18.43 1.13
N SER A 97 31.14 -19.42 0.26
CA SER A 97 32.25 -20.09 -0.43
C SER A 97 33.07 -19.11 -1.25
N ARG A 98 32.43 -18.24 -2.05
CA ARG A 98 33.13 -17.23 -2.86
C ARG A 98 33.84 -16.19 -2.00
N TYR A 99 33.19 -15.72 -0.94
CA TYR A 99 33.80 -14.80 0.03
C TYR A 99 35.07 -15.39 0.66
N ASP A 100 35.03 -16.64 1.10
CA ASP A 100 36.18 -17.32 1.71
C ASP A 100 37.33 -17.56 0.70
N LYS A 101 36.99 -17.77 -0.58
CA LYS A 101 37.96 -17.96 -1.67
C LYS A 101 38.63 -16.66 -2.14
N THR A 102 37.89 -15.56 -2.29
CA THR A 102 38.40 -14.33 -2.95
C THR A 102 38.16 -13.04 -2.16
N GLY A 103 37.29 -13.06 -1.15
CA GLY A 103 36.80 -11.89 -0.44
C GLY A 103 35.71 -11.12 -1.20
N ALA A 104 35.18 -11.70 -2.29
CA ALA A 104 34.13 -11.08 -3.08
C ALA A 104 32.81 -11.00 -2.29
N LEU A 105 32.10 -9.89 -2.50
CA LEU A 105 30.82 -9.60 -1.89
C LEU A 105 29.69 -10.17 -2.76
N THR A 106 28.72 -10.81 -2.13
CA THR A 106 27.42 -11.11 -2.77
C THR A 106 26.39 -10.08 -2.34
N VAL A 107 25.75 -9.43 -3.31
CA VAL A 107 24.67 -8.47 -3.05
C VAL A 107 23.33 -9.15 -3.26
N VAL A 108 22.53 -9.22 -2.20
CA VAL A 108 21.20 -9.82 -2.21
C VAL A 108 20.16 -8.70 -2.18
N ILE A 109 19.38 -8.60 -3.24
CA ILE A 109 18.29 -7.66 -3.39
C ILE A 109 17.02 -8.39 -2.97
N SER A 110 16.36 -7.90 -1.93
CA SER A 110 15.16 -8.51 -1.35
C SER A 110 14.12 -7.41 -1.09
N PRO A 111 12.82 -7.65 -1.35
CA PRO A 111 11.81 -6.58 -1.32
C PRO A 111 11.47 -6.13 0.10
N LEU A 112 11.64 -6.99 1.11
CA LEU A 112 11.21 -6.70 2.47
C LEU A 112 12.35 -6.62 3.48
N VAL A 113 12.34 -5.52 4.21
CA VAL A 113 13.31 -5.23 5.27
C VAL A 113 13.21 -6.22 6.45
N ALA A 114 12.01 -6.72 6.77
CA ALA A 114 11.82 -7.73 7.82
C ALA A 114 12.51 -9.07 7.45
N LEU A 115 12.30 -9.55 6.22
CA LEU A 115 12.98 -10.74 5.71
C LEU A 115 14.50 -10.59 5.76
N MET A 116 15.01 -9.40 5.43
CA MET A 116 16.45 -9.15 5.50
C MET A 116 17.00 -9.26 6.92
N ALA A 117 16.27 -8.76 7.92
CA ALA A 117 16.66 -8.86 9.33
C ALA A 117 16.63 -10.33 9.83
N ASP A 118 15.59 -11.08 9.47
CA ASP A 118 15.46 -12.50 9.83
C ASP A 118 16.59 -13.35 9.24
N GLN A 119 17.00 -13.07 8.00
CA GLN A 119 18.14 -13.75 7.35
C GLN A 119 19.46 -13.46 8.06
N VAL A 120 19.71 -12.20 8.47
CA VAL A 120 20.91 -11.84 9.23
C VAL A 120 20.91 -12.54 10.58
N ALA A 121 19.82 -12.45 11.34
CA ALA A 121 19.69 -13.08 12.65
C ALA A 121 19.86 -14.61 12.58
N GLY A 122 19.28 -15.26 11.56
CA GLY A 122 19.40 -16.70 11.34
C GLY A 122 20.81 -17.18 11.01
N LEU A 123 21.58 -16.39 10.24
CA LEU A 123 23.00 -16.65 9.97
C LEU A 123 23.87 -16.38 11.20
N GLU A 124 23.59 -15.30 11.93
CA GLU A 124 24.30 -14.98 13.18
C GLU A 124 24.09 -16.06 14.25
N ALA A 125 22.89 -16.58 14.41
CA ALA A 125 22.59 -17.69 15.33
C ALA A 125 23.45 -18.94 15.02
N ARG A 126 23.81 -19.13 13.75
CA ARG A 126 24.72 -20.19 13.27
C ARG A 126 26.20 -19.80 13.31
N GLY A 127 26.52 -18.60 13.79
CA GLY A 127 27.90 -18.08 13.90
C GLY A 127 28.48 -17.49 12.64
N ILE A 128 27.64 -17.19 11.65
CA ILE A 128 28.04 -16.57 10.40
C ILE A 128 27.83 -15.06 10.53
N GLY A 129 28.83 -14.37 11.10
CA GLY A 129 28.82 -12.92 11.30
C GLY A 129 29.22 -12.09 10.08
N SER A 130 29.37 -12.69 8.90
CA SER A 130 29.76 -11.99 7.66
C SER A 130 28.56 -11.54 6.81
N CYS A 131 27.36 -11.60 7.36
CA CYS A 131 26.13 -11.10 6.74
C CYS A 131 25.74 -9.74 7.34
N VAL A 132 25.36 -8.79 6.49
CA VAL A 132 24.87 -7.47 6.91
C VAL A 132 23.65 -7.06 6.11
N THR A 133 22.86 -6.14 6.67
CA THR A 133 21.71 -5.54 6.02
C THR A 133 21.87 -4.02 5.98
N VAL A 134 21.44 -3.36 4.91
CA VAL A 134 21.37 -1.90 4.82
C VAL A 134 19.95 -1.51 4.47
N ASN A 135 19.22 -0.93 5.42
CA ASN A 135 17.81 -0.60 5.29
C ASN A 135 17.42 0.59 6.20
N GLY A 136 16.18 1.07 6.07
CA GLY A 136 15.66 2.20 6.85
C GLY A 136 15.21 1.89 8.29
N MET A 137 15.34 0.64 8.77
CA MET A 137 15.09 0.30 10.18
C MET A 137 16.30 0.54 11.08
N LEU A 138 17.51 0.64 10.51
CA LEU A 138 18.73 0.87 11.27
C LEU A 138 18.83 2.33 11.74
N SER A 139 19.31 2.53 12.97
CA SER A 139 19.76 3.84 13.44
C SER A 139 20.98 4.32 12.63
N MET A 140 21.29 5.62 12.70
CA MET A 140 22.44 6.19 11.98
C MET A 140 23.79 5.54 12.34
N PRO A 141 24.09 5.24 13.63
CA PRO A 141 25.30 4.49 13.99
C PRO A 141 25.32 3.08 13.40
N GLU A 142 24.22 2.32 13.51
CA GLU A 142 24.13 0.95 12.98
C GLU A 142 24.28 0.91 11.47
N ARG A 143 23.66 1.86 10.75
CA ARG A 143 23.78 1.99 9.30
C ARG A 143 25.22 2.31 8.90
N THR A 144 25.90 3.18 9.63
CA THR A 144 27.30 3.53 9.40
C THR A 144 28.20 2.32 9.62
N GLU A 145 28.00 1.57 10.70
CA GLU A 145 28.72 0.32 10.96
C GLU A 145 28.50 -0.71 9.85
N ALA A 146 27.25 -0.91 9.40
CA ALA A 146 26.94 -1.85 8.32
C ALA A 146 27.67 -1.47 7.02
N LEU A 147 27.64 -0.19 6.63
CA LEU A 147 28.36 0.31 5.47
C LEU A 147 29.88 0.16 5.61
N ASP A 148 30.43 0.37 6.81
CA ASP A 148 31.84 0.18 7.09
C ASP A 148 32.28 -1.29 7.01
N ARG A 149 31.47 -2.21 7.52
CA ARG A 149 31.71 -3.66 7.36
C ARG A 149 31.71 -4.07 5.90
N VAL A 150 30.82 -3.50 5.09
CA VAL A 150 30.86 -3.72 3.64
C VAL A 150 32.11 -3.11 3.04
N ARG A 151 32.47 -1.87 3.41
CA ARG A 151 33.64 -1.17 2.87
C ARG A 151 34.96 -1.90 3.16
N LEU A 152 35.16 -2.32 4.41
CA LEU A 152 36.41 -2.89 4.91
C LEU A 152 36.64 -4.34 4.47
N GLY A 153 35.63 -5.00 3.93
CA GLY A 153 35.76 -6.39 3.47
C GLY A 153 35.19 -7.43 4.41
N ASP A 154 34.58 -7.04 5.53
CA ASP A 154 34.09 -7.96 6.57
C ASP A 154 32.75 -8.64 6.21
N ALA A 155 32.04 -8.07 5.22
CA ALA A 155 30.79 -8.62 4.73
C ALA A 155 31.02 -9.56 3.52
N ALA A 156 30.55 -10.80 3.65
CA ALA A 156 30.35 -11.78 2.58
C ALA A 156 29.05 -11.54 1.82
N ILE A 157 27.99 -11.19 2.56
CA ILE A 157 26.64 -10.98 2.04
C ILE A 157 26.15 -9.61 2.53
N VAL A 158 25.67 -8.78 1.61
CA VAL A 158 24.89 -7.58 1.96
C VAL A 158 23.47 -7.74 1.43
N LEU A 159 22.49 -7.67 2.32
CA LEU A 159 21.09 -7.62 1.96
C LEU A 159 20.64 -6.17 1.85
N ILE A 160 19.99 -5.82 0.75
CA ILE A 160 19.47 -4.48 0.47
C ILE A 160 18.08 -4.56 -0.15
N SER A 161 17.28 -3.52 0.06
CA SER A 161 16.08 -3.31 -0.74
C SER A 161 16.46 -2.69 -2.10
N PRO A 162 15.67 -2.89 -3.19
CA PRO A 162 16.01 -2.35 -4.51
C PRO A 162 16.17 -0.83 -4.50
N GLU A 163 15.42 -0.12 -3.67
CA GLU A 163 15.48 1.34 -3.52
C GLU A 163 16.84 1.82 -3.02
N GLN A 164 17.59 0.98 -2.27
CA GLN A 164 18.92 1.34 -1.77
C GLN A 164 19.96 1.47 -2.88
N LEU A 165 19.75 0.89 -4.06
CA LEU A 165 20.66 1.05 -5.21
C LEU A 165 20.70 2.51 -5.73
N ARG A 166 19.67 3.30 -5.39
CA ARG A 166 19.60 4.74 -5.67
C ARG A 166 20.21 5.59 -4.55
N ASN A 167 20.80 4.99 -3.51
CA ASN A 167 21.44 5.67 -2.38
C ASN A 167 22.94 5.87 -2.62
N ARG A 168 23.39 7.13 -2.69
CA ARG A 168 24.81 7.50 -2.94
C ARG A 168 25.80 6.81 -2.00
N SER A 169 25.53 6.76 -0.70
CA SER A 169 26.47 6.16 0.27
C SER A 169 26.71 4.68 -0.02
N LEU A 170 25.64 3.94 -0.34
CA LEU A 170 25.76 2.52 -0.69
C LEU A 170 26.52 2.35 -2.01
N ARG A 171 26.23 3.17 -3.03
CA ARG A 171 26.94 3.13 -4.32
C ARG A 171 28.44 3.31 -4.14
N THR A 172 28.86 4.29 -3.35
CA THR A 172 30.27 4.55 -3.04
C THR A 172 30.93 3.36 -2.35
N VAL A 173 30.24 2.72 -1.41
CA VAL A 173 30.75 1.55 -0.70
C VAL A 173 30.85 0.32 -1.61
N LEU A 174 29.85 0.06 -2.46
CA LEU A 174 29.88 -1.04 -3.44
C LEU A 174 30.94 -0.81 -4.54
N ALA A 175 31.27 0.44 -4.85
CA ALA A 175 32.35 0.79 -5.78
C ALA A 175 33.73 0.30 -5.26
N GLN A 176 33.90 0.28 -3.94
CA GLN A 176 35.16 -0.13 -3.30
C GLN A 176 35.30 -1.65 -3.16
N ARG A 177 34.23 -2.42 -3.33
CA ARG A 177 34.24 -3.90 -3.24
C ARG A 177 34.27 -4.58 -4.60
N GLU A 178 34.70 -5.85 -4.61
CA GLU A 178 34.51 -6.78 -5.73
C GLU A 178 33.18 -7.50 -5.55
N ILE A 179 32.28 -7.36 -6.52
CA ILE A 179 30.99 -8.03 -6.49
C ILE A 179 31.15 -9.37 -7.18
N GLY A 180 30.94 -10.45 -6.43
CA GLY A 180 31.06 -11.81 -6.91
C GLY A 180 29.76 -12.38 -7.50
N ALA A 181 28.61 -11.92 -7.01
CA ALA A 181 27.30 -12.22 -7.58
C ALA A 181 26.24 -11.21 -7.15
N TRP A 182 25.19 -11.14 -7.97
CA TRP A 182 23.93 -10.48 -7.69
C TRP A 182 22.85 -11.54 -7.45
N VAL A 183 22.10 -11.41 -6.37
CA VAL A 183 20.98 -12.30 -6.05
C VAL A 183 19.74 -11.45 -5.99
N LEU A 184 18.71 -11.81 -6.75
CA LEU A 184 17.38 -11.26 -6.65
C LEU A 184 16.50 -12.28 -5.94
N ASP A 185 16.19 -12.01 -4.69
CA ASP A 185 15.20 -12.74 -3.92
C ASP A 185 13.80 -12.20 -4.25
N GLU A 186 12.80 -13.07 -4.26
CA GLU A 186 11.47 -12.77 -4.79
C GLU A 186 11.49 -12.10 -6.18
N ALA A 187 12.23 -12.72 -7.10
CA ALA A 187 12.45 -12.20 -8.45
C ALA A 187 11.16 -11.93 -9.26
N HIS A 188 10.01 -12.49 -8.87
CA HIS A 188 8.72 -12.14 -9.48
C HIS A 188 8.38 -10.64 -9.35
N CYS A 189 8.92 -9.92 -8.36
CA CYS A 189 8.72 -8.48 -8.18
C CYS A 189 9.26 -7.65 -9.35
N LEU A 190 10.18 -8.21 -10.13
CA LEU A 190 10.74 -7.58 -11.33
C LEU A 190 9.74 -7.59 -12.49
N SER A 191 8.89 -8.62 -12.56
CA SER A 191 8.02 -8.84 -13.68
C SER A 191 6.77 -7.97 -13.60
N ARG A 192 6.37 -7.39 -14.74
CA ARG A 192 5.10 -6.66 -14.86
C ARG A 192 3.90 -7.59 -14.74
N TRP A 193 4.11 -8.88 -14.92
CA TRP A 193 3.11 -9.93 -14.80
C TRP A 193 3.12 -10.58 -13.41
N GLY A 194 4.07 -10.15 -12.55
CA GLY A 194 4.15 -10.57 -11.16
C GLY A 194 3.03 -9.96 -10.33
N HIS A 195 2.65 -10.67 -9.26
CA HIS A 195 1.59 -10.27 -8.34
C HIS A 195 2.01 -9.12 -7.39
N ASP A 196 3.31 -8.94 -7.13
CA ASP A 196 3.89 -7.84 -6.34
C ASP A 196 4.93 -7.05 -7.15
N PHE A 197 4.52 -6.44 -8.27
CA PHE A 197 5.42 -5.65 -9.11
C PHE A 197 5.98 -4.44 -8.34
N ARG A 198 7.32 -4.30 -8.33
CA ARG A 198 8.01 -3.19 -7.68
C ARG A 198 8.86 -2.41 -8.68
N PRO A 199 8.52 -1.14 -8.97
CA PRO A 199 9.20 -0.38 -10.01
C PRO A 199 10.73 -0.29 -9.85
N ASP A 200 11.23 -0.17 -8.62
CA ASP A 200 12.67 -0.07 -8.37
C ASP A 200 13.46 -1.35 -8.71
N TYR A 201 12.82 -2.52 -8.87
CA TYR A 201 13.48 -3.73 -9.40
C TYR A 201 13.93 -3.55 -10.85
N ARG A 202 13.23 -2.75 -11.65
CA ARG A 202 13.60 -2.50 -13.05
C ARG A 202 14.89 -1.67 -13.18
N TYR A 203 15.32 -1.01 -12.11
CA TYR A 203 16.59 -0.28 -12.05
C TYR A 203 17.81 -1.20 -11.89
N VAL A 204 17.62 -2.43 -11.40
CA VAL A 204 18.71 -3.35 -11.03
C VAL A 204 19.62 -3.67 -12.22
N GLY A 205 19.07 -4.03 -13.38
CA GLY A 205 19.84 -4.33 -14.59
C GLY A 205 20.67 -3.15 -15.08
N ARG A 206 20.11 -1.92 -15.04
CA ARG A 206 20.86 -0.70 -15.35
C ARG A 206 22.02 -0.51 -14.36
N PHE A 207 21.76 -0.66 -13.07
CA PHE A 207 22.78 -0.55 -12.03
C PHE A 207 23.93 -1.56 -12.23
N ILE A 208 23.59 -2.82 -12.50
CA ILE A 208 24.59 -3.88 -12.70
C ILE A 208 25.45 -3.56 -13.93
N ARG A 209 24.84 -3.10 -15.04
CA ARG A 209 25.56 -2.68 -16.25
C ARG A 209 26.50 -1.50 -15.98
N GLU A 210 26.01 -0.45 -15.32
CA GLU A 210 26.82 0.71 -14.92
C GLU A 210 28.02 0.29 -14.06
N ARG A 211 27.83 -0.71 -13.19
CA ARG A 211 28.89 -1.19 -12.29
C ARG A 211 29.91 -2.09 -12.99
N ALA A 212 29.47 -2.90 -13.95
CA ALA A 212 30.32 -3.79 -14.74
C ALA A 212 31.16 -3.01 -15.77
N GLY A 213 30.65 -1.88 -16.27
CA GLY A 213 31.29 -1.12 -17.35
C GLY A 213 31.36 -1.94 -18.64
N ASP A 214 32.52 -1.93 -19.29
CA ASP A 214 32.78 -2.72 -20.50
C ASP A 214 33.14 -4.19 -20.19
N GLY A 215 33.31 -4.55 -18.92
CA GLY A 215 33.60 -5.92 -18.50
C GLY A 215 32.34 -6.80 -18.40
N PRO A 216 32.51 -8.14 -18.29
CA PRO A 216 31.39 -9.04 -18.07
C PRO A 216 30.73 -8.74 -16.72
N ALA A 217 29.39 -8.73 -16.70
CA ALA A 217 28.64 -8.58 -15.47
C ALA A 217 28.86 -9.79 -14.55
N PRO A 218 28.97 -9.59 -13.22
CA PRO A 218 28.97 -10.70 -12.28
C PRO A 218 27.70 -11.55 -12.42
N PRO A 219 27.75 -12.87 -12.12
CA PRO A 219 26.61 -13.76 -12.30
C PRO A 219 25.40 -13.29 -11.49
N VAL A 220 24.23 -13.42 -12.12
CA VAL A 220 22.93 -13.09 -11.54
C VAL A 220 22.20 -14.37 -11.17
N MET A 221 21.64 -14.40 -9.97
CA MET A 221 20.79 -15.48 -9.50
C MET A 221 19.41 -14.92 -9.15
N CYS A 222 18.36 -15.45 -9.73
CA CYS A 222 16.98 -15.07 -9.44
C CYS A 222 16.29 -16.22 -8.70
N LEU A 223 15.63 -15.92 -7.58
CA LEU A 223 14.92 -16.90 -6.78
C LEU A 223 13.50 -16.44 -6.50
N THR A 224 12.54 -17.35 -6.59
CA THR A 224 11.16 -17.06 -6.17
C THR A 224 10.40 -18.32 -5.76
N ALA A 225 9.31 -18.14 -5.01
CA ALA A 225 8.43 -19.23 -4.60
C ALA A 225 7.52 -19.73 -5.73
N THR A 226 6.99 -18.80 -6.51
CA THR A 226 5.94 -19.03 -7.49
C THR A 226 6.18 -18.11 -8.68
N ALA A 227 6.09 -18.65 -9.90
CA ALA A 227 6.20 -17.88 -11.13
C ALA A 227 5.41 -18.57 -12.25
N LYS A 228 4.63 -17.78 -13.01
CA LYS A 228 3.97 -18.26 -14.22
C LYS A 228 4.95 -18.29 -15.40
N PRO A 229 4.65 -19.01 -16.50
CA PRO A 229 5.48 -18.96 -17.72
C PRO A 229 5.78 -17.54 -18.21
N ASP A 230 4.80 -16.64 -18.19
CA ASP A 230 4.99 -15.23 -18.58
C ASP A 230 5.92 -14.45 -17.65
N VAL A 231 5.89 -14.74 -16.34
CA VAL A 231 6.80 -14.13 -15.35
C VAL A 231 8.23 -14.63 -15.57
N ILE A 232 8.40 -15.94 -15.83
CA ILE A 232 9.71 -16.55 -16.13
C ILE A 232 10.30 -15.91 -17.39
N ARG A 233 9.49 -15.76 -18.44
CA ARG A 233 9.87 -15.14 -19.71
C ARG A 233 10.29 -13.68 -19.51
N ASP A 234 9.49 -12.87 -18.83
CA ASP A 234 9.77 -11.45 -18.58
C ASP A 234 11.05 -11.24 -17.75
N ILE A 235 11.34 -12.11 -16.76
CA ILE A 235 12.62 -12.08 -16.03
C ILE A 235 13.80 -12.39 -16.96
N ARG A 236 13.68 -13.42 -17.81
CA ARG A 236 14.74 -13.81 -18.75
C ARG A 236 14.99 -12.73 -19.78
N ASP A 237 13.94 -12.24 -20.43
CA ASP A 237 14.01 -11.22 -21.47
C ASP A 237 14.62 -9.92 -20.91
N TYR A 238 14.21 -9.52 -19.70
CA TYR A 238 14.78 -8.34 -19.03
C TYR A 238 16.30 -8.43 -18.85
N PHE A 239 16.81 -9.55 -18.36
CA PHE A 239 18.24 -9.71 -18.10
C PHE A 239 19.04 -9.99 -19.37
N TRP A 240 18.43 -10.63 -20.37
CA TRP A 240 18.98 -10.74 -21.71
C TRP A 240 19.18 -9.35 -22.32
N ASP A 241 18.12 -8.55 -22.40
CA ASP A 241 18.16 -7.22 -23.03
C ASP A 241 19.11 -6.24 -22.32
N ARG A 242 19.20 -6.32 -20.99
CA ARG A 242 19.99 -5.37 -20.19
C ARG A 242 21.42 -5.82 -19.95
N LEU A 243 21.63 -7.11 -19.71
CA LEU A 243 22.90 -7.66 -19.24
C LEU A 243 23.52 -8.71 -20.17
N ASP A 244 22.82 -9.14 -21.23
CA ASP A 244 23.25 -10.25 -22.10
C ASP A 244 23.42 -11.55 -21.30
N ILE A 245 22.49 -11.80 -20.36
CA ILE A 245 22.51 -12.95 -19.45
C ILE A 245 21.43 -13.96 -19.85
N GLU A 246 21.85 -15.20 -20.05
CA GLU A 246 20.97 -16.36 -20.19
C GLU A 246 20.97 -17.19 -18.90
N PHE A 247 19.78 -17.65 -18.48
CA PHE A 247 19.58 -18.40 -17.24
C PHE A 247 19.34 -19.89 -17.49
N ASP A 248 19.93 -20.74 -16.64
CA ASP A 248 19.36 -22.07 -16.39
C ASP A 248 18.12 -21.94 -15.51
N VAL A 249 17.01 -22.52 -15.94
CA VAL A 249 15.73 -22.46 -15.22
C VAL A 249 15.49 -23.77 -14.48
N PHE A 250 15.25 -23.68 -13.18
CA PHE A 250 14.82 -24.81 -12.34
C PHE A 250 13.43 -24.51 -11.79
N ASP A 251 12.45 -25.33 -12.15
CA ASP A 251 11.08 -25.21 -11.65
C ASP A 251 10.72 -26.41 -10.77
N GLY A 252 10.70 -26.17 -9.46
CA GLY A 252 10.36 -27.16 -8.44
C GLY A 252 8.85 -27.28 -8.19
N GLY A 253 8.02 -26.52 -8.90
CA GLY A 253 6.58 -26.47 -8.71
C GLY A 253 6.13 -25.80 -7.41
N ALA A 254 4.82 -25.67 -7.24
CA ALA A 254 4.21 -24.98 -6.11
C ALA A 254 3.66 -25.91 -5.00
N ARG A 255 3.66 -27.23 -5.21
CA ARG A 255 2.94 -28.17 -4.34
C ARG A 255 3.70 -28.51 -3.06
N ARG A 256 2.97 -28.53 -1.94
CA ARG A 256 3.44 -29.04 -0.65
C ARG A 256 2.49 -30.13 -0.17
N GLU A 257 3.01 -31.34 0.05
CA GLU A 257 2.19 -32.52 0.39
C GLU A 257 1.70 -32.50 1.84
N ASN A 258 2.38 -31.76 2.72
CA ASN A 258 2.03 -31.67 4.14
C ASN A 258 0.96 -30.62 4.45
N LEU A 259 0.45 -29.91 3.43
CA LEU A 259 -0.57 -28.87 3.58
C LEU A 259 -1.93 -29.37 3.10
N GLU A 260 -2.93 -29.28 3.96
CA GLU A 260 -4.32 -29.53 3.63
C GLU A 260 -5.04 -28.21 3.38
N PHE A 261 -5.58 -28.02 2.18
CA PHE A 261 -6.34 -26.83 1.82
C PHE A 261 -7.83 -27.07 2.00
N LEU A 262 -8.56 -26.06 2.51
CA LEU A 262 -10.01 -26.09 2.68
C LEU A 262 -10.59 -24.73 2.29
N VAL A 263 -11.72 -24.74 1.58
CA VAL A 263 -12.55 -23.54 1.36
C VAL A 263 -13.88 -23.73 2.08
N ALA A 264 -14.26 -22.77 2.91
CA ALA A 264 -15.50 -22.78 3.67
C ALA A 264 -16.37 -21.56 3.32
N ALA A 265 -17.66 -21.79 3.08
CA ALA A 265 -18.60 -20.71 2.83
C ALA A 265 -18.88 -19.95 4.13
N THR A 266 -18.95 -18.63 4.07
CA THR A 266 -19.24 -17.76 5.22
C THR A 266 -20.16 -16.61 4.82
N GLU A 267 -20.75 -15.96 5.81
CA GLU A 267 -21.47 -14.69 5.66
C GLU A 267 -20.72 -13.57 6.40
N PRO A 268 -20.79 -12.30 5.94
CA PRO A 268 -20.10 -11.19 6.58
C PRO A 268 -20.35 -11.06 8.09
N ALA A 269 -21.55 -11.46 8.57
CA ALA A 269 -21.92 -11.43 9.98
C ALA A 269 -21.31 -12.57 10.81
N HIS A 270 -21.00 -13.72 10.20
CA HIS A 270 -20.54 -14.93 10.91
C HIS A 270 -19.02 -15.13 10.86
N LYS A 271 -18.29 -14.37 10.02
CA LYS A 271 -16.83 -14.52 9.84
C LYS A 271 -16.05 -14.65 11.14
N TYR A 272 -16.36 -13.85 12.16
CA TYR A 272 -15.61 -13.86 13.42
C TYR A 272 -15.85 -15.14 14.23
N ASP A 273 -17.08 -15.66 14.19
CA ASP A 273 -17.44 -16.94 14.80
C ASP A 273 -16.77 -18.10 14.05
N ASP A 274 -16.82 -18.11 12.71
CA ASP A 274 -16.18 -19.15 11.88
C ASP A 274 -14.66 -19.22 12.13
N ILE A 275 -13.98 -18.06 12.22
CA ILE A 275 -12.54 -18.00 12.56
C ILE A 275 -12.28 -18.68 13.90
N TYR A 276 -13.10 -18.38 14.91
CA TYR A 276 -12.98 -18.97 16.25
C TYR A 276 -13.22 -20.49 16.23
N GLU A 277 -14.24 -20.95 15.52
CA GLU A 277 -14.57 -22.39 15.41
C GLU A 277 -13.42 -23.18 14.78
N PHE A 278 -12.86 -22.70 13.67
CA PHE A 278 -11.68 -23.32 13.05
C PHE A 278 -10.45 -23.28 13.97
N LEU A 279 -10.20 -22.18 14.68
CA LEU A 279 -9.09 -22.08 15.62
C LEU A 279 -9.20 -23.11 16.75
N VAL A 280 -10.38 -23.29 17.34
CA VAL A 280 -10.59 -24.24 18.43
C VAL A 280 -10.53 -25.69 17.94
N ALA A 281 -11.07 -25.98 16.75
CA ALA A 281 -11.05 -27.32 16.16
C ALA A 281 -9.62 -27.78 15.80
N GLU A 282 -8.84 -26.91 15.15
CA GLU A 282 -7.53 -27.25 14.59
C GLU A 282 -6.36 -26.97 15.54
N LEU A 283 -6.54 -26.04 16.49
CA LEU A 283 -5.54 -25.64 17.47
C LEU A 283 -6.15 -25.61 18.90
N PRO A 284 -6.64 -26.76 19.42
CA PRO A 284 -7.34 -26.83 20.70
C PRO A 284 -6.44 -26.38 21.87
N PRO A 285 -6.99 -25.80 22.95
CA PRO A 285 -6.20 -25.30 24.08
C PRO A 285 -5.12 -26.28 24.57
N GLY A 286 -3.86 -25.82 24.65
CA GLY A 286 -2.71 -26.63 25.05
C GLY A 286 -1.98 -27.38 23.93
N ALA A 287 -2.53 -27.44 22.71
CA ALA A 287 -1.82 -27.98 21.56
C ALA A 287 -0.64 -27.06 21.15
N PRO A 288 0.56 -27.61 20.86
CA PRO A 288 1.71 -26.83 20.42
C PRO A 288 1.48 -26.27 19.00
N GLY A 289 2.13 -25.15 18.71
CA GLY A 289 2.06 -24.48 17.42
C GLY A 289 1.29 -23.16 17.45
N GLY A 290 1.34 -22.45 16.32
CA GLY A 290 0.69 -21.15 16.15
C GLY A 290 -0.29 -21.12 14.98
N ALA A 291 -1.14 -20.09 14.96
CA ALA A 291 -2.05 -19.81 13.85
C ALA A 291 -1.90 -18.38 13.32
N ILE A 292 -2.12 -18.22 12.01
CA ILE A 292 -2.13 -16.91 11.33
C ILE A 292 -3.51 -16.69 10.72
N VAL A 293 -4.11 -15.52 10.95
CA VAL A 293 -5.40 -15.11 10.35
C VAL A 293 -5.16 -13.93 9.41
N TYR A 294 -5.26 -14.14 8.10
CA TYR A 294 -5.09 -13.10 7.10
C TYR A 294 -6.38 -12.31 6.84
N CYS A 295 -6.31 -10.99 6.94
CA CYS A 295 -7.41 -10.07 6.70
C CYS A 295 -7.05 -9.03 5.62
N ALA A 296 -8.05 -8.55 4.87
CA ALA A 296 -7.82 -7.58 3.78
C ALA A 296 -7.49 -6.16 4.25
N THR A 297 -7.84 -5.78 5.49
CA THR A 297 -7.67 -4.40 5.99
C THR A 297 -7.11 -4.36 7.41
N ARG A 298 -6.38 -3.29 7.75
CA ARG A 298 -5.79 -3.07 9.09
C ARG A 298 -6.85 -3.13 10.19
N ARG A 299 -7.95 -2.41 9.99
CA ARG A 299 -9.09 -2.36 10.92
C ARG A 299 -9.65 -3.76 11.22
N ARG A 300 -9.75 -4.62 10.20
CA ARG A 300 -10.23 -5.99 10.39
C ARG A 300 -9.25 -6.87 11.16
N CYS A 301 -7.93 -6.67 11.00
CA CYS A 301 -6.94 -7.36 11.83
C CYS A 301 -7.11 -7.02 13.32
N GLU A 302 -7.28 -5.73 13.62
CA GLU A 302 -7.53 -5.24 14.98
C GLU A 302 -8.83 -5.84 15.55
N GLU A 303 -9.94 -5.74 14.81
CA GLU A 303 -11.25 -6.28 15.20
C GLU A 303 -11.21 -7.80 15.46
N VAL A 304 -10.52 -8.58 14.62
CA VAL A 304 -10.36 -10.03 14.80
C VAL A 304 -9.53 -10.35 16.03
N ALA A 305 -8.40 -9.66 16.24
CA ALA A 305 -7.58 -9.87 17.44
C ALA A 305 -8.36 -9.53 18.72
N GLU A 306 -9.09 -8.42 18.76
CA GLU A 306 -9.95 -8.04 19.89
C GLU A 306 -11.07 -9.06 20.13
N TYR A 307 -11.66 -9.60 19.06
CA TYR A 307 -12.68 -10.64 19.17
C TYR A 307 -12.12 -11.92 19.81
N LEU A 308 -10.97 -12.40 19.34
CA LEU A 308 -10.32 -13.60 19.85
C LEU A 308 -9.82 -13.44 21.29
N THR A 309 -9.26 -12.28 21.64
CA THR A 309 -8.85 -11.97 23.01
C THR A 309 -10.03 -11.98 23.99
N ARG A 310 -11.21 -11.49 23.58
CA ARG A 310 -12.45 -11.60 24.37
C ARG A 310 -12.94 -13.05 24.56
N LYS A 311 -12.49 -13.97 23.71
CA LYS A 311 -12.75 -15.41 23.81
C LYS A 311 -11.63 -16.17 24.52
N GLU A 312 -10.75 -15.45 25.24
CA GLU A 312 -9.63 -16.01 26.01
C GLU A 312 -8.57 -16.71 25.15
N ILE A 313 -8.47 -16.37 23.87
CA ILE A 313 -7.38 -16.79 22.98
C ILE A 313 -6.30 -15.71 23.02
N ASP A 314 -5.05 -16.11 23.27
CA ASP A 314 -3.90 -15.20 23.19
C ASP A 314 -3.60 -14.83 21.73
N ALA A 315 -4.17 -13.69 21.32
CA ALA A 315 -4.16 -13.16 19.96
C ALA A 315 -3.68 -11.71 19.92
N ALA A 316 -2.89 -11.37 18.91
CA ALA A 316 -2.49 -9.99 18.61
C ALA A 316 -2.71 -9.67 17.12
N HIS A 317 -2.67 -8.39 16.77
CA HIS A 317 -2.78 -7.96 15.37
C HIS A 317 -1.42 -7.54 14.79
N PHE A 318 -1.25 -7.65 13.48
CA PHE A 318 -0.05 -7.19 12.77
C PHE A 318 -0.37 -6.54 11.43
N HIS A 319 0.03 -5.28 11.27
CA HIS A 319 -0.08 -4.55 10.01
C HIS A 319 0.94 -3.43 9.87
N ALA A 320 1.07 -2.89 8.65
CA ALA A 320 2.04 -1.85 8.33
C ALA A 320 1.89 -0.57 9.18
N GLY A 321 0.71 -0.28 9.73
CA GLY A 321 0.49 0.88 10.63
C GLY A 321 0.99 0.74 12.07
N LEU A 322 1.51 -0.43 12.50
CA LEU A 322 2.04 -0.58 13.86
C LEU A 322 3.42 0.08 14.00
N PRO A 323 3.74 0.64 15.18
CA PRO A 323 5.10 1.11 15.48
C PRO A 323 6.14 0.00 15.28
N PRO A 324 7.36 0.32 14.82
CA PRO A 324 8.40 -0.68 14.54
C PRO A 324 8.70 -1.60 15.73
N GLU A 325 8.70 -1.07 16.95
CA GLU A 325 8.97 -1.85 18.16
C GLU A 325 7.82 -2.81 18.51
N THR A 326 6.57 -2.35 18.40
CA THR A 326 5.40 -3.23 18.56
C THR A 326 5.40 -4.35 17.53
N LYS A 327 5.80 -4.07 16.27
CA LYS A 327 5.97 -5.12 15.25
C LYS A 327 7.02 -6.14 15.66
N LYS A 328 8.22 -5.68 16.05
CA LYS A 328 9.33 -6.56 16.47
C LYS A 328 8.93 -7.41 17.68
N ASP A 329 8.33 -6.82 18.70
CA ASP A 329 7.89 -7.54 19.90
C ASP A 329 6.80 -8.57 19.58
N THR A 330 5.75 -8.17 18.85
CA THR A 330 4.66 -9.07 18.45
C THR A 330 5.17 -10.24 17.62
N GLN A 331 6.04 -9.98 16.63
CA GLN A 331 6.66 -11.01 15.81
C GLN A 331 7.53 -11.96 16.64
N ARG A 332 8.37 -11.42 17.53
CA ARG A 332 9.21 -12.20 18.44
C ARG A 332 8.36 -13.12 19.31
N ARG A 333 7.33 -12.59 19.98
CA ARG A 333 6.42 -13.36 20.84
C ARG A 333 5.76 -14.50 20.09
N PHE A 334 5.32 -14.26 18.85
CA PHE A 334 4.75 -15.31 17.99
C PHE A 334 5.77 -16.39 17.63
N ILE A 335 6.99 -16.01 17.22
CA ILE A 335 8.05 -16.96 16.86
C ILE A 335 8.45 -17.83 18.07
N GLU A 336 8.66 -17.20 19.23
CA GLU A 336 8.99 -17.86 20.50
C GLU A 336 7.86 -18.73 21.06
N GLY A 337 6.63 -18.58 20.54
CA GLY A 337 5.46 -19.34 20.96
C GLY A 337 4.74 -18.79 22.20
N SER A 338 5.11 -17.60 22.68
CA SER A 338 4.40 -16.91 23.76
C SER A 338 3.14 -16.18 23.30
N LEU A 339 2.94 -16.05 21.98
CA LEU A 339 1.69 -15.61 21.35
C LEU A 339 1.20 -16.71 20.42
N ARG A 340 -0.07 -17.12 20.58
CA ARG A 340 -0.61 -18.30 19.87
C ARG A 340 -1.19 -17.97 18.50
N VAL A 341 -1.91 -16.86 18.40
CA VAL A 341 -2.60 -16.44 17.18
C VAL A 341 -2.18 -15.04 16.79
N ILE A 342 -2.04 -14.80 15.49
CA ILE A 342 -1.81 -13.46 14.98
C ILE A 342 -2.74 -13.15 13.82
N ALA A 343 -3.53 -12.08 13.97
CA ALA A 343 -4.41 -11.56 12.93
C ALA A 343 -3.69 -10.48 12.14
N ALA A 344 -3.52 -10.65 10.83
CA ALA A 344 -2.61 -9.82 10.08
C ALA A 344 -3.02 -9.52 8.65
N THR A 345 -2.51 -8.40 8.14
CA THR A 345 -2.56 -8.12 6.69
C THR A 345 -1.42 -8.88 5.99
N ASN A 346 -1.38 -8.83 4.66
CA ASN A 346 -0.24 -9.34 3.87
C ASN A 346 1.14 -8.78 4.31
N ALA A 347 1.17 -7.67 5.07
CA ALA A 347 2.37 -7.15 5.71
C ALA A 347 3.03 -8.15 6.68
N PHE A 348 2.27 -9.06 7.28
CA PHE A 348 2.79 -10.15 8.11
C PHE A 348 3.00 -11.38 7.24
N GLY A 349 4.11 -11.39 6.53
CA GLY A 349 4.34 -12.45 5.56
C GLY A 349 5.82 -12.68 5.31
N MET A 350 6.34 -12.09 4.25
CA MET A 350 7.71 -12.33 3.78
C MET A 350 8.71 -12.10 4.94
N GLY A 351 9.37 -13.17 5.41
CA GLY A 351 10.30 -13.11 6.56
C GLY A 351 10.05 -14.15 7.65
N ILE A 352 8.78 -14.41 7.99
CA ILE A 352 8.46 -15.25 9.15
C ILE A 352 8.93 -16.68 8.91
N ASP A 353 9.78 -17.18 9.80
CA ASP A 353 10.29 -18.55 9.81
C ASP A 353 9.98 -19.28 11.12
N LYS A 354 8.68 -19.33 11.46
CA LYS A 354 8.18 -20.20 12.52
C LYS A 354 7.94 -21.60 11.93
N PRO A 355 8.66 -22.65 12.37
CA PRO A 355 8.54 -23.98 11.78
C PRO A 355 7.16 -24.61 12.03
N ASP A 356 6.56 -24.29 13.17
CA ASP A 356 5.41 -24.97 13.76
C ASP A 356 4.06 -24.24 13.63
N VAL A 357 3.84 -23.53 12.52
CA VAL A 357 2.51 -22.94 12.22
C VAL A 357 1.57 -24.05 11.75
N ARG A 358 0.50 -24.29 12.52
CA ARG A 358 -0.45 -25.40 12.29
C ARG A 358 -1.67 -25.00 11.48
N LEU A 359 -2.09 -23.76 11.61
CA LEU A 359 -3.30 -23.26 10.96
C LEU A 359 -3.04 -21.90 10.30
N VAL A 360 -3.45 -21.75 9.05
CA VAL A 360 -3.53 -20.46 8.37
C VAL A 360 -4.97 -20.27 7.91
N ILE A 361 -5.64 -19.22 8.39
CA ILE A 361 -7.00 -18.85 8.00
C ILE A 361 -6.94 -17.58 7.16
N HIS A 362 -7.50 -17.59 5.97
CA HIS A 362 -7.75 -16.38 5.20
C HIS A 362 -9.19 -15.95 5.49
N ALA A 363 -9.34 -14.96 6.36
CA ALA A 363 -10.63 -14.40 6.71
C ALA A 363 -11.26 -13.65 5.53
N ASP A 364 -10.43 -13.16 4.60
CA ASP A 364 -10.84 -12.55 3.34
C ASP A 364 -10.08 -13.16 2.18
N ILE A 365 -10.71 -13.22 1.01
CA ILE A 365 -10.05 -13.67 -0.22
C ILE A 365 -8.83 -12.79 -0.55
N PRO A 366 -7.65 -13.36 -0.83
CA PRO A 366 -6.51 -12.60 -1.35
C PRO A 366 -6.76 -12.07 -2.76
N GLY A 367 -5.97 -11.07 -3.19
CA GLY A 367 -6.09 -10.50 -4.54
C GLY A 367 -5.57 -11.39 -5.67
N SER A 368 -4.88 -12.48 -5.35
CA SER A 368 -4.32 -13.42 -6.34
C SER A 368 -4.08 -14.79 -5.72
N LEU A 369 -4.03 -15.83 -6.57
CA LEU A 369 -3.71 -17.18 -6.14
C LEU A 369 -2.26 -17.31 -5.64
N GLU A 370 -1.35 -16.53 -6.20
CA GLU A 370 0.05 -16.44 -5.77
C GLU A 370 0.17 -15.99 -4.31
N ASN A 371 -0.54 -14.92 -3.95
CA ASN A 371 -0.58 -14.42 -2.58
C ASN A 371 -1.12 -15.49 -1.64
N TYR A 372 -2.26 -16.09 -2.00
CA TYR A 372 -2.88 -17.16 -1.21
C TYR A 372 -1.91 -18.33 -0.96
N LEU A 373 -1.23 -18.83 -1.99
CA LEU A 373 -0.31 -19.96 -1.84
C LEU A 373 0.96 -19.58 -1.07
N GLN A 374 1.46 -18.35 -1.21
CA GLN A 374 2.60 -17.86 -0.44
C GLN A 374 2.26 -17.70 1.04
N GLU A 375 1.08 -17.17 1.34
CA GLU A 375 0.50 -16.98 2.67
C GLU A 375 0.20 -18.32 3.35
N ALA A 376 -0.51 -19.21 2.67
CA ALA A 376 -0.78 -20.58 3.10
C ALA A 376 0.50 -21.40 3.30
N GLY A 377 1.50 -21.21 2.42
CA GLY A 377 2.80 -21.87 2.45
C GLY A 377 3.66 -21.56 3.68
N ARG A 378 3.18 -20.70 4.59
CA ARG A 378 3.79 -20.44 5.91
C ARG A 378 3.48 -21.53 6.93
N ALA A 379 2.40 -22.27 6.72
CA ALA A 379 2.06 -23.40 7.56
C ALA A 379 3.04 -24.57 7.37
N GLY A 380 3.20 -25.41 8.40
CA GLY A 380 3.87 -26.71 8.29
C GLY A 380 5.31 -26.66 7.79
N ARG A 381 6.13 -25.66 8.13
CA ARG A 381 7.51 -25.55 7.61
C ARG A 381 8.44 -26.65 8.13
N ASP A 382 8.12 -27.21 9.28
CA ASP A 382 8.65 -28.46 9.84
C ASP A 382 8.33 -29.72 9.01
N ARG A 383 7.47 -29.60 7.99
CA ARG A 383 6.91 -30.70 7.16
C ARG A 383 5.87 -31.56 7.86
N GLU A 384 5.45 -31.19 9.06
CA GLU A 384 4.31 -31.81 9.72
C GLU A 384 3.00 -31.30 9.11
N ALA A 385 1.91 -32.03 9.38
CA ALA A 385 0.58 -31.68 8.90
C ALA A 385 0.17 -30.27 9.35
N ALA A 386 -0.34 -29.48 8.41
CA ALA A 386 -0.91 -28.16 8.70
C ALA A 386 -2.08 -27.88 7.76
N ARG A 387 -3.03 -27.07 8.24
CA ARG A 387 -4.28 -26.77 7.53
C ARG A 387 -4.34 -25.31 7.09
N CYS A 388 -4.85 -25.09 5.89
CA CYS A 388 -4.99 -23.79 5.24
C CYS A 388 -6.45 -23.57 4.86
N VAL A 389 -7.16 -22.74 5.62
CA VAL A 389 -8.59 -22.47 5.45
C VAL A 389 -8.78 -21.13 4.74
N LEU A 390 -9.66 -21.10 3.74
CA LEU A 390 -10.15 -19.88 3.10
C LEU A 390 -11.64 -19.72 3.41
N LEU A 391 -11.99 -18.65 4.12
CA LEU A 391 -13.39 -18.26 4.28
C LEU A 391 -13.83 -17.46 3.05
N TYR A 392 -14.89 -17.91 2.39
CA TYR A 392 -15.33 -17.35 1.12
C TYR A 392 -16.73 -16.76 1.18
N THR A 393 -16.85 -15.51 0.71
CA THR A 393 -18.11 -14.84 0.38
C THR A 393 -17.93 -13.98 -0.88
N PRO A 394 -18.93 -13.89 -1.79
CA PRO A 394 -18.81 -13.09 -3.01
C PRO A 394 -18.46 -11.61 -2.78
N ASP A 395 -18.91 -11.05 -1.66
CA ASP A 395 -18.62 -9.66 -1.27
C ASP A 395 -17.12 -9.38 -1.08
N ASP A 396 -16.32 -10.41 -0.76
CA ASP A 396 -14.87 -10.27 -0.64
C ASP A 396 -14.20 -10.07 -1.98
N VAL A 397 -14.67 -10.77 -3.02
CA VAL A 397 -14.14 -10.64 -4.39
C VAL A 397 -14.37 -9.22 -4.89
N GLU A 398 -15.58 -8.71 -4.68
CA GLU A 398 -15.97 -7.35 -4.99
C GLU A 398 -15.13 -6.29 -4.24
N ARG A 399 -14.78 -6.57 -2.99
CA ARG A 399 -13.88 -5.72 -2.20
C ARG A 399 -12.45 -5.74 -2.75
N GLN A 400 -11.96 -6.90 -3.17
CA GLN A 400 -10.63 -7.02 -3.78
C GLN A 400 -10.53 -6.23 -5.08
N PHE A 401 -11.53 -6.31 -5.97
CA PHE A 401 -11.57 -5.47 -7.16
C PHE A 401 -11.57 -3.97 -6.80
N GLY A 402 -12.36 -3.56 -5.80
CA GLY A 402 -12.38 -2.18 -5.33
C GLY A 402 -11.09 -1.71 -4.65
N MET A 403 -10.34 -2.60 -4.00
CA MET A 403 -9.01 -2.31 -3.46
C MET A 403 -7.97 -2.18 -4.59
N SER A 404 -7.94 -3.14 -5.51
CA SER A 404 -7.04 -3.12 -6.67
C SER A 404 -7.22 -1.84 -7.49
N ALA A 405 -8.46 -1.47 -7.81
CA ALA A 405 -8.75 -0.28 -8.61
C ALA A 405 -8.27 1.04 -7.97
N ARG A 406 -8.39 1.18 -6.63
CA ARG A 406 -7.95 2.39 -5.91
C ARG A 406 -6.43 2.59 -5.93
N SER A 407 -5.66 1.52 -6.13
CA SER A 407 -4.20 1.59 -6.22
C SER A 407 -3.70 1.88 -7.64
N ARG A 408 -4.59 1.94 -8.64
CA ARG A 408 -4.22 2.17 -10.05
C ARG A 408 -4.08 3.66 -10.33
N LEU A 409 -3.10 3.97 -11.19
CA LEU A 409 -2.90 5.27 -11.79
C LEU A 409 -3.64 5.37 -13.11
N SER A 410 -4.43 6.42 -13.27
CA SER A 410 -5.03 6.80 -14.54
C SER A 410 -4.00 7.46 -15.46
N ARG A 411 -4.30 7.48 -16.77
CA ARG A 411 -3.48 8.21 -17.74
C ARG A 411 -3.38 9.71 -17.42
N ARG A 412 -4.47 10.31 -16.91
CA ARG A 412 -4.53 11.73 -16.52
C ARG A 412 -3.55 12.02 -15.38
N GLU A 413 -3.52 11.16 -14.37
CA GLU A 413 -2.60 11.28 -13.23
C GLU A 413 -1.13 11.20 -13.67
N ILE A 414 -0.77 10.22 -14.52
CA ILE A 414 0.62 10.10 -15.02
C ILE A 414 1.02 11.34 -15.84
N HIS A 415 0.10 11.86 -16.66
CA HIS A 415 0.33 13.07 -17.43
C HIS A 415 0.45 14.32 -16.53
N GLY A 416 -0.34 14.40 -15.45
CA GLY A 416 -0.23 15.43 -14.42
C GLY A 416 1.15 15.46 -13.79
N ILE A 417 1.70 14.30 -13.40
CA ILE A 417 3.07 14.18 -12.88
C ILE A 417 4.12 14.67 -13.89
N LEU A 418 4.01 14.26 -15.16
CA LEU A 418 4.93 14.72 -16.20
C LEU A 418 4.87 16.24 -16.39
N ARG A 419 3.68 16.83 -16.30
CA ARG A 419 3.48 18.28 -16.41
C ARG A 419 4.07 19.00 -15.20
N ALA A 420 3.79 18.54 -13.98
CA ALA A 420 4.35 19.09 -12.75
C ALA A 420 5.89 19.09 -12.76
N LEU A 421 6.51 17.98 -13.18
CA LEU A 421 7.96 17.89 -13.35
C LEU A 421 8.51 18.90 -14.37
N ARG A 422 7.80 19.11 -15.49
CA ARG A 422 8.18 20.13 -16.49
C ARG A 422 7.99 21.56 -15.99
N ASN A 423 6.98 21.80 -15.17
CA ASN A 423 6.74 23.08 -14.52
C ASN A 423 7.88 23.42 -13.55
N LEU A 424 8.30 22.45 -12.74
CA LEU A 424 9.46 22.56 -11.84
C LEU A 424 10.75 22.89 -12.60
N ASP A 425 11.05 22.18 -13.70
CA ASP A 425 12.21 22.47 -14.57
C ASP A 425 12.17 23.91 -15.10
N ARG A 426 11.01 24.37 -15.57
CA ARG A 426 10.81 25.71 -16.13
C ARG A 426 10.96 26.81 -15.06
N LYS A 427 10.33 26.66 -13.89
CA LYS A 427 10.39 27.62 -12.78
C LYS A 427 11.80 27.74 -12.23
N GLY A 428 12.50 26.62 -12.05
CA GLY A 428 13.86 26.58 -11.53
C GLY A 428 14.97 26.87 -12.54
N ARG A 429 14.65 26.98 -13.85
CA ARG A 429 15.64 27.07 -14.95
C ARG A 429 16.71 25.97 -14.87
N LEU A 430 16.29 24.75 -14.56
CA LEU A 430 17.19 23.66 -14.15
C LEU A 430 17.84 22.90 -15.31
N GLY A 431 17.57 23.28 -16.56
CA GLY A 431 18.23 22.72 -17.73
C GLY A 431 17.92 21.24 -18.00
N GLY A 432 16.81 20.72 -17.47
CA GLY A 432 16.35 19.35 -17.66
C GLY A 432 16.58 18.40 -16.49
N GLU A 433 17.20 18.84 -15.39
CA GLU A 433 17.38 18.03 -14.16
C GLU A 433 16.56 18.59 -13.00
N VAL A 434 15.60 17.83 -12.50
CA VAL A 434 14.69 18.22 -11.41
C VAL A 434 15.00 17.41 -10.16
N VAL A 435 15.19 18.08 -9.02
CA VAL A 435 15.39 17.41 -7.71
C VAL A 435 14.21 17.74 -6.81
N ALA A 436 13.23 16.85 -6.77
CA ALA A 436 11.96 17.09 -6.08
C ALA A 436 11.49 15.90 -5.23
N THR A 437 10.75 16.17 -4.16
CA THR A 437 10.02 15.13 -3.40
C THR A 437 8.70 14.78 -4.09
N PRO A 438 8.07 13.64 -3.77
CA PRO A 438 6.71 13.35 -4.22
C PRO A 438 5.71 14.44 -3.87
N GLY A 439 5.75 14.98 -2.65
CA GLY A 439 4.86 16.05 -2.23
C GLY A 439 5.06 17.35 -3.01
N GLU A 440 6.30 17.69 -3.34
CA GLU A 440 6.62 18.85 -4.19
C GLU A 440 6.08 18.68 -5.61
N ILE A 441 6.19 17.49 -6.20
CA ILE A 441 5.64 17.20 -7.53
C ILE A 441 4.11 17.32 -7.49
N LEU A 442 3.45 16.84 -6.44
CA LEU A 442 1.99 16.93 -6.28
C LEU A 442 1.48 18.33 -5.92
N LEU A 443 2.32 19.22 -5.38
CA LEU A 443 1.98 20.62 -5.16
C LEU A 443 2.02 21.45 -6.44
N GLU A 444 2.84 21.03 -7.39
CA GLU A 444 2.99 21.66 -8.71
C GLU A 444 2.01 21.10 -9.74
N ASP A 445 1.16 20.16 -9.33
CA ASP A 445 0.02 19.69 -10.12
C ASP A 445 -1.15 20.68 -9.97
N ASP A 446 -1.16 21.69 -10.84
CA ASP A 446 -2.19 22.74 -10.90
C ASP A 446 -3.62 22.18 -11.18
N GLU A 447 -3.76 20.89 -11.51
CA GLU A 447 -5.04 20.25 -11.87
C GLU A 447 -5.72 19.43 -10.77
N HIS A 448 -5.10 19.33 -9.60
CA HIS A 448 -5.61 18.48 -8.50
C HIS A 448 -5.99 17.07 -8.98
N ALA A 449 -5.28 16.53 -9.98
CA ALA A 449 -5.61 15.24 -10.58
C ALA A 449 -5.41 14.09 -9.59
N PHE A 450 -4.61 14.34 -8.53
CA PHE A 450 -4.41 13.44 -7.40
C PHE A 450 -5.26 13.84 -6.20
N GLU A 451 -6.12 12.91 -5.74
CA GLU A 451 -6.59 12.94 -4.35
C GLU A 451 -5.40 12.73 -3.42
N ARG A 452 -5.11 13.73 -2.57
CA ARG A 452 -4.04 13.64 -1.58
C ARG A 452 -4.38 12.61 -0.52
N ASP A 453 -3.64 11.52 -0.54
CA ASP A 453 -3.59 10.56 0.55
C ASP A 453 -2.12 10.40 0.93
N SER A 454 -1.72 11.08 2.01
CA SER A 454 -0.33 11.11 2.50
C SER A 454 0.26 9.72 2.71
N MET A 455 -0.58 8.69 2.87
CA MET A 455 -0.16 7.30 3.02
C MET A 455 0.22 6.60 1.70
N THR A 456 -0.27 7.07 0.55
CA THR A 456 -0.06 6.41 -0.75
C THR A 456 0.60 7.30 -1.81
N ASP A 457 0.60 8.62 -1.61
CA ASP A 457 1.14 9.62 -2.54
C ASP A 457 2.58 9.29 -3.01
N ASP A 458 3.48 8.94 -2.10
CA ASP A 458 4.87 8.59 -2.43
C ASP A 458 4.96 7.39 -3.39
N THR A 459 4.19 6.33 -3.13
CA THR A 459 4.18 5.12 -3.96
C THR A 459 3.55 5.40 -5.32
N ARG A 460 2.48 6.19 -5.36
CA ARG A 460 1.78 6.57 -6.59
C ARG A 460 2.67 7.44 -7.49
N VAL A 461 3.32 8.46 -6.96
CA VAL A 461 4.26 9.31 -7.72
C VAL A 461 5.44 8.49 -8.24
N LYS A 462 6.07 7.65 -7.41
CA LYS A 462 7.18 6.79 -7.85
C LYS A 462 6.76 5.82 -8.94
N THR A 463 5.56 5.26 -8.85
CA THR A 463 5.00 4.38 -9.88
C THR A 463 4.77 5.16 -11.18
N ALA A 464 4.17 6.35 -11.12
CA ALA A 464 3.99 7.22 -12.29
C ALA A 464 5.34 7.57 -12.96
N VAL A 465 6.34 7.97 -12.17
CA VAL A 465 7.69 8.28 -12.64
C VAL A 465 8.33 7.07 -13.30
N ALA A 466 8.18 5.86 -12.75
CA ALA A 466 8.72 4.65 -13.35
C ALA A 466 8.08 4.32 -14.72
N TRP A 467 6.77 4.56 -14.89
CA TRP A 467 6.11 4.40 -16.19
C TRP A 467 6.54 5.47 -17.20
N LEU A 468 6.77 6.70 -16.74
CA LEU A 468 7.37 7.76 -17.57
C LEU A 468 8.81 7.45 -17.97
N GLU A 469 9.57 6.77 -17.10
CA GLU A 469 10.92 6.28 -17.38
C GLU A 469 10.89 5.16 -18.43
N ASP A 470 9.95 4.21 -18.32
CA ASP A 470 9.78 3.13 -19.30
C ASP A 470 9.37 3.65 -20.68
N ALA A 471 8.56 4.72 -20.72
CA ALA A 471 8.20 5.45 -21.94
C ALA A 471 9.34 6.33 -22.50
N ALA A 472 10.53 6.30 -21.88
CA ALA A 472 11.71 7.11 -22.23
C ALA A 472 11.44 8.63 -22.26
N LEU A 473 10.49 9.11 -21.46
CA LEU A 473 10.17 10.54 -21.34
C LEU A 473 10.99 11.25 -20.26
N LEU A 474 11.54 10.48 -19.32
CA LEU A 474 12.46 10.92 -18.28
C LEU A 474 13.36 9.76 -17.85
N THR A 475 14.36 10.03 -17.02
CA THR A 475 15.03 9.01 -16.22
C THR A 475 14.98 9.41 -14.76
N ARG A 476 14.80 8.43 -13.87
CA ARG A 476 14.95 8.64 -12.43
C ARG A 476 16.37 8.25 -12.07
N GLU A 477 17.06 9.12 -11.35
CA GLU A 477 18.46 8.93 -10.95
C GLU A 477 18.53 8.68 -9.43
N GLU A 478 19.57 9.21 -8.77
CA GLU A 478 19.83 9.01 -7.35
C GLU A 478 18.86 9.80 -6.48
N ASN A 479 18.54 9.25 -5.31
CA ASN A 479 17.78 9.98 -4.28
C ASN A 479 18.74 10.93 -3.55
N HIS A 480 18.34 12.19 -3.44
CA HIS A 480 19.05 13.22 -2.70
C HIS A 480 18.33 13.46 -1.37
N VAL A 481 18.75 12.73 -0.33
CA VAL A 481 18.21 12.92 1.02
C VAL A 481 18.96 14.05 1.72
N GLN A 482 18.30 15.19 1.92
CA GLN A 482 18.82 16.25 2.80
C GLN A 482 18.25 16.05 4.20
N VAL A 483 19.10 16.13 5.22
CA VAL A 483 18.71 16.12 6.63
C VAL A 483 18.78 17.55 7.13
N PHE A 484 17.72 18.03 7.78
CA PHE A 484 17.68 19.35 8.39
C PHE A 484 17.76 19.24 9.92
N PRO A 485 18.22 20.32 10.59
CA PRO A 485 18.14 20.48 12.04
C PRO A 485 16.73 20.19 12.55
N SER A 486 16.61 19.25 13.49
CA SER A 486 15.32 18.77 14.02
C SER A 486 15.26 18.81 15.55
N SER A 487 16.39 19.01 16.22
CA SER A 487 16.47 19.06 17.67
C SER A 487 15.94 20.40 18.18
N LEU A 488 14.75 20.38 18.78
CA LEU A 488 14.18 21.55 19.44
C LEU A 488 14.88 21.82 20.79
N ARG A 489 15.16 23.09 21.08
CA ARG A 489 15.73 23.59 22.36
C ARG A 489 14.66 24.09 23.33
N VAL A 490 13.40 23.82 23.04
CA VAL A 490 12.22 24.26 23.77
C VAL A 490 11.47 23.04 24.25
N ALA A 491 11.01 23.05 25.50
CA ALA A 491 10.29 21.94 26.12
C ALA A 491 8.78 21.98 25.85
N SER A 492 8.25 23.12 25.37
CA SER A 492 6.85 23.28 25.02
C SER A 492 6.64 24.28 23.88
N VAL A 493 5.48 24.18 23.21
CA VAL A 493 5.03 25.15 22.20
C VAL A 493 4.84 26.54 22.84
N ASP A 494 4.43 26.60 24.11
CA ASP A 494 4.29 27.87 24.83
C ASP A 494 5.65 28.53 25.10
N GLU A 495 6.69 27.75 25.40
CA GLU A 495 8.05 28.26 25.54
C GLU A 495 8.58 28.80 24.19
N ALA A 496 8.31 28.08 23.09
CA ALA A 496 8.62 28.55 21.74
C ALA A 496 7.87 29.85 21.42
N ARG A 497 6.59 29.95 21.79
CA ARG A 497 5.76 31.15 21.60
C ARG A 497 6.36 32.34 22.33
N HIS A 498 6.72 32.18 23.60
CA HIS A 498 7.33 33.25 24.38
C HIS A 498 8.68 33.71 23.78
N ARG A 499 9.51 32.79 23.28
CA ARG A 499 10.78 33.14 22.60
C ARG A 499 10.55 33.87 21.27
N LEU A 500 9.49 33.54 20.53
CA LEU A 500 9.11 34.20 19.28
C LEU A 500 8.46 35.58 19.51
N GLU A 501 7.72 35.75 20.60
CA GLU A 501 7.10 37.01 21.02
C GLU A 501 8.13 38.01 21.57
N ALA A 502 9.16 37.52 22.26
CA ALA A 502 10.25 38.33 22.79
C ALA A 502 11.10 39.03 21.70
N ARG A 503 10.95 38.65 20.42
CA ARG A 503 11.70 39.23 19.31
C ARG A 503 10.85 40.26 18.56
N SER A 504 11.30 41.51 18.62
CA SER A 504 10.72 42.63 17.88
C SER A 504 10.98 42.48 16.38
N GLY A 505 9.93 42.65 15.55
CA GLY A 505 10.05 42.66 14.08
C GLY A 505 9.56 41.42 13.33
N LEU A 506 9.14 40.34 14.00
CA LEU A 506 8.50 39.17 13.36
C LEU A 506 6.99 39.42 13.16
N ALA A 507 6.52 39.33 11.92
CA ALA A 507 5.09 39.42 11.60
C ALA A 507 4.30 38.27 12.24
N GLU A 508 3.05 38.53 12.64
CA GLU A 508 2.19 37.56 13.34
C GLU A 508 1.98 36.27 12.54
N GLY A 509 1.77 36.38 11.22
CA GLY A 509 1.67 35.21 10.32
C GLY A 509 2.93 34.35 10.27
N ARG A 510 4.13 34.98 10.31
CA ARG A 510 5.41 34.24 10.33
C ARG A 510 5.62 33.55 11.69
N ARG A 511 5.23 34.18 12.80
CA ARG A 511 5.26 33.54 14.13
C ARG A 511 4.35 32.32 14.19
N LYS A 512 3.12 32.43 13.68
CA LYS A 512 2.18 31.31 13.60
C LYS A 512 2.80 30.14 12.80
N THR A 513 3.37 30.44 11.64
CA THR A 513 4.00 29.41 10.80
C THR A 513 5.16 28.69 11.50
N LEU A 514 6.03 29.44 12.20
CA LEU A 514 7.14 28.85 12.97
C LEU A 514 6.63 28.01 14.14
N LEU A 515 5.55 28.44 14.80
CA LEU A 515 4.89 27.66 15.86
C LEU A 515 4.24 26.39 15.33
N ASP A 516 3.63 26.43 14.15
CA ASP A 516 3.03 25.26 13.50
C ASP A 516 4.11 24.22 13.17
N ILE A 517 5.30 24.64 12.70
CA ILE A 517 6.46 23.73 12.53
C ILE A 517 6.90 23.15 13.87
N VAL A 518 7.07 24.00 14.91
CA VAL A 518 7.48 23.52 16.24
C VAL A 518 6.47 22.53 16.79
N ALA A 519 5.16 22.81 16.68
CA ALA A 519 4.09 21.91 17.11
C ALA A 519 4.12 20.58 16.33
N ALA A 520 4.32 20.61 15.01
CA ALA A 520 4.44 19.41 14.18
C ALA A 520 5.66 18.57 14.58
N LEU A 521 6.82 19.20 14.80
CA LEU A 521 8.03 18.51 15.25
C LEU A 521 7.89 17.93 16.67
N MET A 522 7.19 18.62 17.58
CA MET A 522 6.93 18.12 18.94
C MET A 522 5.87 16.99 18.97
N ALA A 523 4.91 17.00 18.06
CA ALA A 523 3.87 15.98 17.96
C ALA A 523 4.32 14.73 17.18
N ALA A 524 5.39 14.86 16.38
CA ALA A 524 5.91 13.77 15.59
C ALA A 524 6.53 12.67 16.45
N ASP A 525 6.32 11.42 16.04
CA ASP A 525 6.99 10.27 16.64
C ASP A 525 8.51 10.36 16.35
N PRO A 526 9.37 10.36 17.39
CA PRO A 526 10.82 10.33 17.21
C PRO A 526 11.33 9.17 16.33
N ASP A 527 10.53 8.10 16.16
CA ASP A 527 10.88 6.89 15.41
C ASP A 527 10.65 7.00 13.90
N GLU A 528 9.75 7.89 13.46
CA GLU A 528 9.36 8.03 12.05
C GLU A 528 10.14 9.14 11.32
N GLY A 529 10.66 10.11 12.07
CA GLY A 529 11.20 11.35 11.49
C GLY A 529 10.11 12.17 10.80
N VAL A 530 10.41 13.40 10.41
CA VAL A 530 9.43 14.27 9.75
C VAL A 530 9.88 14.58 8.34
N SER A 531 9.06 14.27 7.34
CA SER A 531 9.38 14.67 5.97
C SER A 531 9.12 16.17 5.77
N THR A 532 9.87 16.80 4.86
CA THR A 532 9.55 18.18 4.44
C THR A 532 8.15 18.27 3.84
N ASP A 533 7.66 17.21 3.19
CA ASP A 533 6.30 17.13 2.65
C ASP A 533 5.23 17.23 3.76
N HIS A 534 5.47 16.59 4.92
CA HIS A 534 4.59 16.71 6.07
C HIS A 534 4.54 18.15 6.61
N LEU A 535 5.71 18.79 6.77
CA LEU A 535 5.78 20.18 7.24
C LEU A 535 5.10 21.15 6.27
N MET A 536 5.24 20.93 4.97
CA MET A 536 4.54 21.70 3.94
C MET A 536 3.02 21.52 4.04
N GLY A 537 2.54 20.30 4.29
CA GLY A 537 1.12 20.02 4.51
C GLY A 537 0.55 20.74 5.74
N VAL A 538 1.31 20.80 6.84
CA VAL A 538 0.87 21.46 8.09
C VAL A 538 0.89 22.98 7.97
N THR A 539 1.90 23.54 7.31
CA THR A 539 2.14 25.00 7.29
C THR A 539 1.63 25.72 6.05
N GLY A 540 1.37 24.99 4.97
CA GLY A 540 1.10 25.57 3.65
C GLY A 540 2.31 26.27 3.02
N LEU A 541 3.51 26.12 3.57
CA LEU A 541 4.73 26.75 3.04
C LEU A 541 5.22 26.04 1.78
N THR A 542 5.93 26.81 0.94
CA THR A 542 6.75 26.26 -0.15
C THR A 542 7.98 25.54 0.41
N PRO A 543 8.66 24.68 -0.38
CA PRO A 543 9.90 24.01 0.04
C PRO A 543 10.98 24.98 0.51
N GLU A 544 11.17 26.10 -0.21
CA GLU A 544 12.09 27.18 0.18
C GLU A 544 11.63 27.84 1.49
N GLY A 545 10.32 27.99 1.66
CA GLY A 545 9.70 28.51 2.88
C GLY A 545 9.99 27.64 4.10
N VAL A 546 9.85 26.31 3.99
CA VAL A 546 10.14 25.36 5.08
C VAL A 546 11.63 25.38 5.42
N ARG A 547 12.52 25.38 4.42
CA ARG A 547 13.98 25.50 4.65
C ARG A 547 14.34 26.80 5.37
N ALA A 548 13.80 27.93 4.91
CA ALA A 548 14.00 29.22 5.54
C ALA A 548 13.45 29.24 6.98
N ALA A 549 12.28 28.64 7.22
CA ALA A 549 11.68 28.56 8.54
C ALA A 549 12.49 27.69 9.52
N LEU A 550 13.02 26.54 9.07
CA LEU A 550 13.92 25.71 9.87
C LEU A 550 15.22 26.43 10.20
N HIS A 551 15.78 27.19 9.25
CA HIS A 551 16.93 28.05 9.50
C HIS A 551 16.62 29.20 10.47
N ASP A 552 15.43 29.81 10.36
CA ASP A 552 14.98 30.84 11.31
C ASP A 552 14.89 30.25 12.72
N LEU A 553 14.29 29.06 12.88
CA LEU A 553 14.22 28.36 14.18
C LEU A 553 15.60 28.10 14.77
N GLU A 554 16.58 27.75 13.93
CA GLU A 554 17.98 27.58 14.32
C GLU A 554 18.60 28.91 14.79
N GLN A 555 18.49 29.98 14.00
CA GLN A 555 19.00 31.31 14.37
C GLN A 555 18.33 31.89 15.62
N LEU A 556 17.09 31.50 15.87
CA LEU A 556 16.32 31.88 17.06
C LEU A 556 16.70 31.04 18.29
N GLY A 557 17.59 30.05 18.15
CA GLY A 557 17.95 29.13 19.22
C GLY A 557 16.76 28.30 19.69
N ILE A 558 15.76 28.11 18.83
CA ILE A 558 14.60 27.23 19.05
C ILE A 558 14.93 25.82 18.51
N ALA A 559 15.77 25.70 17.48
CA ALA A 559 16.31 24.44 16.96
C ALA A 559 17.86 24.45 16.95
N THR A 560 18.50 23.29 16.75
CA THR A 560 19.96 23.17 16.52
C THR A 560 20.29 22.19 15.41
N ASP A 561 21.32 22.48 14.61
CA ASP A 561 21.96 21.54 13.68
C ASP A 561 22.84 20.49 14.40
N ASP A 562 22.27 19.86 15.42
CA ASP A 562 22.87 18.73 16.12
C ASP A 562 21.86 17.60 16.10
N THR A 563 22.25 16.42 15.64
CA THR A 563 21.32 15.30 15.45
C THR A 563 20.80 14.86 16.82
N ALA A 564 19.49 14.98 17.03
CA ALA A 564 18.83 14.47 18.22
C ALA A 564 19.08 12.96 18.30
N LEU A 565 19.52 12.52 19.46
CA LEU A 565 19.57 11.11 19.80
C LEU A 565 18.66 10.90 20.99
N THR A 566 17.71 9.98 20.85
CA THR A 566 16.91 9.52 21.96
C THR A 566 17.36 8.10 22.32
N ALA A 567 17.40 7.80 23.61
CA ALA A 567 17.75 6.48 24.10
C ALA A 567 16.84 6.11 25.27
N PHE A 568 16.33 4.89 25.26
CA PHE A 568 15.59 4.36 26.40
C PHE A 568 16.56 3.86 27.46
N VAL A 569 16.31 4.29 28.69
CA VAL A 569 17.08 3.95 29.89
C VAL A 569 16.13 3.48 31.00
N HIS A 570 16.65 2.74 31.97
CA HIS A 570 15.87 2.22 33.08
C HIS A 570 16.39 2.79 34.40
N GLU A 571 15.53 3.48 35.16
CA GLU A 571 15.92 4.18 36.39
C GLU A 571 14.96 3.86 37.53
N GLY A 572 15.47 3.65 38.74
CA GLY A 572 14.66 3.34 39.93
C GLY A 572 13.94 1.98 39.90
N VAL A 573 14.35 1.06 39.03
CA VAL A 573 13.84 -0.32 38.95
C VAL A 573 14.91 -1.31 39.40
N ALA A 574 14.50 -2.51 39.84
CA ALA A 574 15.40 -3.52 40.41
C ALA A 574 16.61 -3.84 39.50
N ARG A 575 16.40 -3.86 38.18
CA ARG A 575 17.46 -4.04 37.17
C ARG A 575 17.60 -2.77 36.33
N SER A 576 18.09 -1.68 36.93
CA SER A 576 18.30 -0.38 36.28
C SER A 576 19.39 -0.44 35.21
N SER A 577 19.50 0.59 34.36
CA SER A 577 20.58 0.68 33.36
C SER A 577 21.96 0.71 34.03
N ARG A 578 22.11 1.30 35.22
CA ARG A 578 23.38 1.24 35.99
C ARG A 578 23.73 -0.20 36.41
N VAL A 579 22.74 -0.96 36.89
CA VAL A 579 22.93 -2.38 37.25
C VAL A 579 23.28 -3.19 36.00
N ARG A 580 22.58 -2.99 34.89
CA ARG A 580 22.87 -3.68 33.62
C ARG A 580 24.27 -3.36 33.09
N LEU A 581 24.70 -2.09 33.19
CA LEU A 581 26.06 -1.70 32.83
C LEU A 581 27.08 -2.46 33.67
N GLN A 582 26.89 -2.50 34.99
CA GLN A 582 27.79 -3.22 35.88
C GLN A 582 27.83 -4.72 35.57
N GLU A 583 26.67 -5.37 35.39
CA GLU A 583 26.59 -6.77 34.97
C GLU A 583 27.36 -7.03 33.66
N ALA A 584 27.23 -6.13 32.67
CA ALA A 584 27.91 -6.26 31.38
C ALA A 584 29.43 -6.06 31.52
N ARG A 585 29.87 -5.13 32.37
CA ARG A 585 31.30 -4.90 32.68
C ARG A 585 31.91 -6.12 33.36
N ASP A 586 31.26 -6.65 34.40
CA ASP A 586 31.75 -7.79 35.16
C ASP A 586 31.84 -9.04 34.28
N LEU A 587 30.79 -9.29 33.48
CA LEU A 587 30.76 -10.41 32.55
C LEU A 587 31.88 -10.31 31.50
N GLU A 588 32.15 -9.12 30.96
CA GLU A 588 33.19 -8.93 29.95
C GLU A 588 34.61 -9.06 30.52
N VAL A 589 34.86 -8.49 31.70
CA VAL A 589 36.14 -8.64 32.40
C VAL A 589 36.40 -10.12 32.73
N GLY A 590 35.38 -10.80 33.28
CA GLY A 590 35.44 -12.23 33.56
C GLY A 590 35.72 -13.06 32.32
N LEU A 591 35.02 -12.78 31.23
CA LEU A 591 35.18 -13.53 29.98
C LEU A 591 36.57 -13.34 29.36
N ILE A 592 37.10 -12.11 29.33
CA ILE A 592 38.47 -11.86 28.85
C ILE A 592 39.49 -12.57 29.76
N GLY A 593 39.28 -12.56 31.08
CA GLY A 593 40.10 -13.30 32.05
C GLY A 593 40.11 -14.80 31.76
N TYR A 594 38.92 -15.41 31.65
CA TYR A 594 38.75 -16.82 31.31
C TYR A 594 39.42 -17.18 29.98
N MET A 595 39.23 -16.36 28.93
CA MET A 595 39.84 -16.60 27.62
C MET A 595 41.38 -16.57 27.67
N ARG A 596 41.95 -15.64 28.46
CA ARG A 596 43.39 -15.53 28.66
C ARG A 596 43.95 -16.70 29.47
N GLU A 597 43.24 -17.17 30.50
CA GLU A 597 43.66 -18.32 31.31
C GLU A 597 43.54 -19.65 30.56
N ALA A 598 42.51 -19.79 29.74
CA ALA A 598 42.31 -20.98 28.91
C ALA A 598 43.35 -21.10 27.78
N ALA A 599 43.91 -19.98 27.32
CA ALA A 599 44.93 -19.95 26.25
C ALA A 599 45.93 -18.78 26.46
N PRO A 600 46.83 -18.88 27.46
CA PRO A 600 47.74 -17.78 27.83
C PRO A 600 48.82 -17.52 26.76
N ASP A 601 49.23 -18.57 26.05
CA ASP A 601 50.27 -18.51 25.02
C ASP A 601 49.71 -18.20 23.61
N LEU A 602 48.41 -17.88 23.48
CA LEU A 602 47.77 -17.63 22.19
C LEU A 602 48.33 -16.37 21.52
N GLU A 603 49.02 -16.52 20.40
CA GLU A 603 49.60 -15.40 19.66
C GLU A 603 48.64 -14.79 18.62
N ARG A 604 49.01 -13.64 18.06
CA ARG A 604 48.21 -12.97 17.03
C ARG A 604 48.13 -13.84 15.77
N GLY A 605 46.91 -14.10 15.31
CA GLY A 605 46.60 -14.94 14.15
C GLY A 605 46.32 -16.39 14.51
N GLU A 606 46.55 -16.80 15.75
CA GLU A 606 46.26 -18.15 16.23
C GLU A 606 44.83 -18.26 16.78
N SER A 607 44.28 -19.47 16.75
CA SER A 607 42.91 -19.75 17.17
C SER A 607 42.86 -20.65 18.40
N SER A 608 41.91 -20.40 19.29
CA SER A 608 41.52 -21.27 20.39
C SER A 608 40.02 -21.57 20.34
N PHE A 609 39.58 -22.63 21.01
CA PHE A 609 38.17 -23.00 21.11
C PHE A 609 37.61 -22.66 22.49
N LEU A 610 36.47 -21.98 22.51
CA LEU A 610 35.74 -21.65 23.72
C LEU A 610 34.40 -22.41 23.74
N HIS A 611 34.23 -23.28 24.73
CA HIS A 611 32.95 -23.94 24.99
C HIS A 611 32.05 -23.04 25.83
N ARG A 612 31.00 -22.47 25.21
CA ARG A 612 30.10 -21.46 25.78
C ARG A 612 29.48 -21.91 27.10
N ARG A 613 29.04 -23.17 27.18
CA ARG A 613 28.40 -23.72 28.39
C ARG A 613 29.38 -23.80 29.56
N VAL A 614 30.61 -24.24 29.29
CA VAL A 614 31.68 -24.33 30.29
C VAL A 614 32.09 -22.94 30.74
N ALA A 615 32.39 -22.04 29.80
CA ALA A 615 32.70 -20.64 30.10
C ALA A 615 31.59 -19.97 30.92
N THR A 616 30.33 -20.15 30.52
CA THR A 616 29.17 -19.61 31.25
C THR A 616 29.10 -20.17 32.68
N GLN A 617 29.30 -21.47 32.87
CA GLN A 617 29.26 -22.09 34.19
C GLN A 617 30.42 -21.63 35.07
N THR A 618 31.63 -21.50 34.52
CA THR A 618 32.79 -20.95 35.24
C THR A 618 32.52 -19.51 35.67
N LEU A 619 32.04 -18.65 34.76
CA LEU A 619 31.67 -17.27 35.08
C LEU A 619 30.60 -17.18 36.19
N LYS A 620 29.62 -18.11 36.20
CA LYS A 620 28.64 -18.21 37.29
C LYS A 620 29.28 -18.59 38.62
N ASN A 621 30.22 -19.52 38.60
CA ASN A 621 30.94 -19.95 39.81
C ASN A 621 31.79 -18.81 40.37
N ASP A 622 32.30 -17.92 39.51
CA ASP A 622 33.08 -16.73 39.87
C ASP A 622 32.20 -15.54 40.32
N GLY A 623 30.91 -15.78 40.58
CA GLY A 623 29.98 -14.80 41.14
C GLY A 623 29.12 -14.05 40.11
N MET A 624 29.25 -14.33 38.80
CA MET A 624 28.45 -13.68 37.75
C MET A 624 27.14 -14.42 37.51
N ALA A 625 26.20 -14.33 38.47
CA ALA A 625 24.94 -15.09 38.48
C ALA A 625 24.10 -14.94 37.20
N HIS A 626 24.24 -13.82 36.47
CA HIS A 626 23.49 -13.51 35.25
C HIS A 626 24.19 -13.90 33.94
N ALA A 627 25.30 -14.65 33.99
CA ALA A 627 25.95 -15.18 32.79
C ALA A 627 25.02 -16.18 32.09
N LEU A 628 24.72 -15.94 30.82
CA LEU A 628 23.96 -16.84 29.94
C LEU A 628 24.78 -17.10 28.67
N PRO A 629 24.66 -18.28 28.04
CA PRO A 629 25.43 -18.58 26.84
C PRO A 629 25.22 -17.58 25.69
N ASP A 630 24.03 -16.99 25.61
CA ASP A 630 23.73 -15.91 24.66
C ASP A 630 24.45 -14.60 24.99
N ARG A 631 24.43 -14.18 26.27
CA ARG A 631 25.14 -12.97 26.72
C ARG A 631 26.64 -13.08 26.54
N VAL A 632 27.22 -14.24 26.84
CA VAL A 632 28.65 -14.53 26.58
C VAL A 632 28.97 -14.35 25.10
N LEU A 633 28.12 -14.87 24.21
CA LEU A 633 28.29 -14.70 22.76
C LEU A 633 28.16 -13.23 22.32
N ARG A 634 27.22 -12.47 22.89
CA ARG A 634 27.08 -11.02 22.61
C ARG A 634 28.31 -10.22 23.04
N VAL A 635 28.88 -10.53 24.21
CA VAL A 635 30.13 -9.90 24.67
C VAL A 635 31.29 -10.26 23.74
N LEU A 636 31.44 -11.52 23.35
CA LEU A 636 32.45 -11.92 22.36
C LEU A 636 32.29 -11.15 21.05
N ARG A 637 31.07 -11.07 20.52
CA ARG A 637 30.77 -10.30 19.29
C ARG A 637 31.13 -8.83 19.44
N SER A 638 30.85 -8.22 20.59
CA SER A 638 31.28 -6.85 20.89
C SER A 638 32.81 -6.72 20.81
N ILE A 639 33.56 -7.61 21.47
CA ILE A 639 35.03 -7.59 21.46
C ILE A 639 35.57 -7.76 20.03
N SER A 640 34.90 -8.56 19.18
CA SER A 640 35.26 -8.73 17.76
C SER A 640 35.12 -7.46 16.90
N ARG A 641 34.42 -6.44 17.42
CA ARG A 641 34.21 -5.14 16.78
C ARG A 641 35.12 -4.06 17.34
N ASP A 642 35.69 -4.27 18.52
CA ASP A 642 36.56 -3.30 19.18
C ASP A 642 37.86 -3.09 18.38
N GLY A 643 38.25 -1.83 18.21
CA GLY A 643 39.47 -1.42 17.51
C GLY A 643 39.39 -1.36 15.97
N ARG A 644 38.25 -1.70 15.35
CA ARG A 644 38.10 -1.62 13.88
C ARG A 644 38.29 -0.19 13.35
N GLY A 645 39.04 -0.07 12.25
CA GLY A 645 39.28 1.22 11.58
C GLY A 645 40.23 2.17 12.33
N ASP A 646 40.98 1.69 13.32
CA ASP A 646 42.13 2.40 13.89
C ASP A 646 43.40 2.01 13.12
N GLU A 647 43.85 2.89 12.21
CA GLU A 647 45.04 2.66 11.36
C GLU A 647 46.35 2.59 12.15
N ARG A 648 46.37 3.02 13.42
CA ARG A 648 47.57 3.05 14.28
C ARG A 648 47.63 1.91 15.30
N ALA A 649 46.55 1.15 15.46
CA ALA A 649 46.53 0.03 16.38
C ALA A 649 47.34 -1.16 15.85
N GLU A 650 47.99 -1.89 16.77
CA GLU A 650 48.69 -3.15 16.46
C GLU A 650 47.69 -4.19 15.90
N GLY A 651 47.61 -4.33 14.58
CA GLY A 651 46.56 -5.19 14.02
C GLY A 651 46.16 -4.94 12.57
N GLY A 652 46.29 -3.69 12.10
CA GLY A 652 45.60 -3.23 10.89
C GLY A 652 44.12 -2.92 11.17
N SER A 653 43.31 -2.75 10.11
CA SER A 653 41.91 -2.28 10.19
C SER A 653 40.91 -3.25 10.84
N GLY A 654 41.34 -4.43 11.28
CA GLY A 654 40.49 -5.49 11.86
C GLY A 654 40.16 -5.27 13.35
N GLY A 655 39.14 -6.00 13.84
CA GLY A 655 38.73 -5.97 15.26
C GLY A 655 39.70 -6.69 16.19
N SER A 656 39.37 -6.80 17.48
CA SER A 656 40.26 -7.44 18.47
C SER A 656 40.33 -8.97 18.36
N ILE A 657 39.24 -9.60 17.95
CA ILE A 657 39.13 -11.05 17.73
C ILE A 657 38.29 -11.34 16.48
N ASP A 658 38.56 -12.47 15.83
CA ASP A 658 37.67 -13.08 14.83
C ASP A 658 36.93 -14.27 15.46
N LEU A 659 35.65 -14.41 15.12
CA LEU A 659 34.76 -15.40 15.72
C LEU A 659 34.15 -16.29 14.65
N ARG A 660 34.25 -17.59 14.85
CA ARG A 660 33.57 -18.58 14.02
C ARG A 660 32.92 -19.63 14.91
N ASN A 661 31.59 -19.73 14.89
CA ASN A 661 30.97 -20.87 15.60
C ASN A 661 31.34 -22.16 14.87
N THR A 662 31.73 -23.15 15.66
CA THR A 662 32.02 -24.50 15.13
C THR A 662 30.77 -25.38 15.27
N ASP A 663 30.02 -25.19 16.35
CA ASP A 663 28.72 -25.80 16.62
C ASP A 663 27.89 -24.89 17.56
N GLY A 664 26.72 -25.35 18.02
CA GLY A 664 25.83 -24.59 18.90
C GLY A 664 26.44 -24.21 20.27
N GLU A 665 27.47 -24.93 20.74
CA GLU A 665 28.09 -24.72 22.05
C GLU A 665 29.54 -24.25 21.97
N THR A 666 30.22 -24.40 20.83
CA THR A 666 31.66 -24.14 20.67
C THR A 666 31.93 -23.01 19.68
N VAL A 667 32.70 -22.01 20.13
CA VAL A 667 33.13 -20.87 19.32
C VAL A 667 34.64 -20.94 19.13
N ARG A 668 35.09 -20.91 17.89
CA ARG A 668 36.50 -20.71 17.56
C ARG A 668 36.80 -19.22 17.58
N ILE A 669 37.78 -18.84 18.40
CA ILE A 669 38.21 -17.46 18.61
C ILE A 669 39.61 -17.35 18.04
N THR A 670 39.81 -16.47 17.06
CA THR A 670 41.15 -16.14 16.53
C THR A 670 41.56 -14.78 17.07
N LEU A 671 42.73 -14.71 17.69
CA LEU A 671 43.20 -13.47 18.29
C LEU A 671 43.78 -12.55 17.21
N LEU A 672 43.21 -11.37 17.00
CA LEU A 672 43.70 -10.41 15.99
C LEU A 672 44.63 -9.35 16.59
N ARG A 673 44.55 -9.16 17.91
CA ARG A 673 45.36 -8.24 18.73
C ARG A 673 45.90 -8.95 19.96
N ARG A 674 47.12 -8.62 20.41
CA ARG A 674 47.68 -9.18 21.64
C ARG A 674 46.77 -8.90 22.85
N TRP A 675 46.77 -9.79 23.85
CA TRP A 675 45.93 -9.68 25.05
C TRP A 675 45.95 -8.29 25.72
N PRO A 676 47.09 -7.61 25.92
CA PRO A 676 47.11 -6.28 26.55
C PRO A 676 46.38 -5.23 25.72
N ALA A 677 46.58 -5.21 24.40
CA ALA A 677 45.93 -4.26 23.49
C ALA A 677 44.42 -4.48 23.39
N LEU A 678 43.98 -5.75 23.44
CA LEU A 678 42.55 -6.10 23.52
C LEU A 678 41.94 -5.59 24.81
N GLN A 679 42.60 -5.82 25.95
CA GLN A 679 42.15 -5.37 27.28
C GLN A 679 42.02 -3.84 27.33
N GLU A 680 43.06 -3.12 26.92
CA GLU A 680 43.08 -1.65 26.89
C GLU A 680 41.95 -1.07 26.01
N THR A 681 41.75 -1.65 24.81
CA THR A 681 40.66 -1.21 23.91
C THR A 681 39.29 -1.41 24.55
N ALA A 682 39.07 -2.55 25.20
CA ALA A 682 37.80 -2.86 25.86
C ALA A 682 37.58 -1.99 27.11
N GLU A 683 38.64 -1.69 27.87
CA GLU A 683 38.61 -0.78 29.03
C GLU A 683 38.22 0.64 28.62
N LEU A 684 38.86 1.19 27.58
CA LEU A 684 38.54 2.51 27.02
C LEU A 684 37.08 2.61 26.59
N ARG A 685 36.56 1.59 25.89
CA ARG A 685 35.15 1.55 25.48
C ARG A 685 34.22 1.50 26.68
N ARG A 686 34.50 0.67 27.68
CA ARG A 686 33.67 0.57 28.90
C ARG A 686 33.67 1.87 29.70
N ALA A 687 34.82 2.54 29.80
CA ALA A 687 34.93 3.83 30.46
C ALA A 687 34.08 4.89 29.75
N ALA A 688 34.20 5.00 28.43
CA ALA A 688 33.37 5.89 27.62
C ALA A 688 31.87 5.55 27.77
N ALA A 689 31.50 4.27 27.74
CA ALA A 689 30.12 3.83 27.93
C ALA A 689 29.54 4.24 29.31
N GLY A 690 30.36 4.22 30.36
CA GLY A 690 29.96 4.73 31.68
C GLY A 690 29.64 6.23 31.68
N VAL A 691 30.51 7.04 31.07
CA VAL A 691 30.31 8.49 30.94
C VAL A 691 29.04 8.80 30.14
N LEU A 692 28.83 8.11 29.02
CA LEU A 692 27.64 8.30 28.19
C LEU A 692 26.35 7.89 28.91
N LEU A 693 26.36 6.80 29.68
CA LEU A 693 25.19 6.37 30.45
C LEU A 693 24.82 7.40 31.53
N GLU A 694 25.79 7.91 32.29
CA GLU A 694 25.50 8.93 33.31
C GLU A 694 24.97 10.22 32.68
N HIS A 695 25.50 10.62 31.52
CA HIS A 695 24.94 11.74 30.77
C HIS A 695 23.49 11.49 30.35
N LEU A 696 23.14 10.29 29.86
CA LEU A 696 21.77 9.94 29.48
C LEU A 696 20.82 9.92 30.69
N LEU A 697 21.23 9.33 31.81
CA LEU A 697 20.44 9.31 33.05
C LEU A 697 20.23 10.71 33.62
N GLY A 698 21.23 11.59 33.50
CA GLY A 698 21.13 13.00 33.88
C GLY A 698 20.18 13.84 33.03
N ARG A 699 19.67 13.30 31.90
CA ARG A 699 18.66 13.97 31.05
C ARG A 699 17.22 13.61 31.44
N LEU A 700 17.02 12.68 32.36
CA LEU A 700 15.68 12.33 32.83
C LEU A 700 15.09 13.44 33.72
N PRO A 701 13.76 13.67 33.67
CA PRO A 701 13.09 14.55 34.61
C PRO A 701 13.30 14.09 36.06
N ALA A 702 13.53 15.05 36.97
CA ALA A 702 13.82 14.77 38.37
C ALA A 702 12.73 13.90 39.02
N GLY A 703 13.12 12.77 39.61
CA GLY A 703 12.23 11.86 40.35
C GLY A 703 11.49 10.82 39.50
N LYS A 704 11.69 10.77 38.17
CA LYS A 704 11.03 9.78 37.31
C LYS A 704 11.70 8.40 37.45
N GLN A 705 10.92 7.38 37.82
CA GLN A 705 11.37 5.98 37.95
C GLN A 705 10.49 5.08 37.07
N GLY A 706 11.09 4.07 36.46
CA GLY A 706 10.39 3.15 35.55
C GLY A 706 11.32 2.43 34.58
N THR A 707 10.73 1.55 33.78
CA THR A 707 11.38 0.89 32.64
C THR A 707 11.16 1.69 31.36
N ASP A 708 12.13 1.66 30.44
CA ASP A 708 12.01 2.33 29.13
C ASP A 708 11.67 3.81 29.23
N LEU A 709 12.38 4.52 30.11
CA LEU A 709 12.32 5.97 30.21
C LEU A 709 13.10 6.57 29.05
N LEU A 710 12.47 7.46 28.29
CA LEU A 710 13.12 8.14 27.18
C LEU A 710 14.06 9.24 27.71
N ALA A 711 15.35 9.13 27.39
CA ALA A 711 16.35 10.15 27.61
C ALA A 711 16.70 10.82 26.26
N GLU A 712 16.63 12.15 26.21
CA GLU A 712 16.87 12.93 25.00
C GLU A 712 18.20 13.69 25.09
N THR A 713 19.01 13.60 24.04
CA THR A 713 20.30 14.26 23.95
C THR A 713 20.70 14.51 22.51
N THR A 714 21.93 14.95 22.27
CA THR A 714 22.47 15.16 20.93
C THR A 714 23.87 14.56 20.80
N PHE A 715 24.31 14.23 19.59
CA PHE A 715 25.67 13.71 19.36
C PHE A 715 26.75 14.70 19.82
N GLY A 716 26.56 16.00 19.58
CA GLY A 716 27.47 17.04 20.08
C GLY A 716 27.58 17.04 21.60
N ARG A 717 26.48 16.88 22.34
CA ARG A 717 26.48 16.80 23.82
C ARG A 717 27.13 15.53 24.35
N LEU A 718 26.91 14.38 23.72
CA LEU A 718 27.56 13.12 24.10
C LEU A 718 29.08 13.20 23.89
N ARG A 719 29.51 13.79 22.78
CA ARG A 719 30.93 14.04 22.51
C ARG A 719 31.54 15.04 23.49
N ALA A 720 30.81 16.08 23.87
CA ALA A 720 31.24 17.04 24.87
C ALA A 720 31.44 16.36 26.24
N ALA A 721 30.49 15.51 26.65
CA ALA A 721 30.61 14.74 27.90
C ALA A 721 31.86 13.84 27.91
N LEU A 722 32.21 13.20 26.79
CA LEU A 722 33.46 12.45 26.67
C LEU A 722 34.71 13.33 26.66
N ALA A 723 34.64 14.53 26.08
CA ALA A 723 35.77 15.45 26.00
C ALA A 723 36.08 16.16 27.34
N GLU A 724 35.10 16.22 28.24
CA GLU A 724 35.25 16.72 29.62
C GLU A 724 36.00 15.72 30.51
N ASP A 725 36.00 14.43 30.16
CA ASP A 725 36.80 13.41 30.84
C ASP A 725 38.28 13.48 30.41
N LEU A 726 39.14 13.93 31.33
CA LEU A 726 40.57 14.14 31.08
C LEU A 726 41.33 12.83 30.79
N ALA A 727 40.89 11.70 31.31
CA ALA A 727 41.55 10.40 31.11
C ALA A 727 41.23 9.86 29.71
N LEU A 728 39.95 9.84 29.32
CA LEU A 728 39.52 9.40 27.99
C LEU A 728 40.12 10.25 26.87
N ARG A 729 40.24 11.57 27.10
CA ARG A 729 40.83 12.50 26.13
C ARG A 729 42.34 12.32 25.97
N ALA A 730 43.05 11.87 27.00
CA ALA A 730 44.50 11.63 26.94
C ALA A 730 44.81 10.33 26.18
N GLU A 731 43.98 9.30 26.37
CA GLU A 731 44.22 7.95 25.86
C GLU A 731 43.61 7.71 24.46
N ASN A 732 42.61 8.50 24.02
CA ASN A 732 42.01 8.35 22.69
C ASN A 732 41.95 9.68 21.90
N ARG A 733 42.53 9.69 20.69
CA ARG A 733 42.56 10.87 19.81
C ARG A 733 41.34 11.00 18.88
N ASP A 734 40.52 9.95 18.73
CA ASP A 734 39.31 9.94 17.90
C ASP A 734 38.06 9.69 18.77
N LEU A 735 37.67 10.73 19.49
CA LEU A 735 36.49 10.72 20.38
C LEU A 735 35.17 10.46 19.62
N VAL A 736 35.13 10.65 18.30
CA VAL A 736 33.92 10.38 17.49
C VAL A 736 33.70 8.88 17.40
N LYS A 737 34.70 8.13 16.94
CA LYS A 737 34.60 6.66 16.86
C LYS A 737 34.40 6.01 18.22
N LEU A 738 35.04 6.54 19.26
CA LEU A 738 34.87 6.04 20.63
C LEU A 738 33.43 6.26 21.12
N CYS A 739 32.84 7.43 20.85
CA CYS A 739 31.44 7.72 21.18
C CYS A 739 30.48 6.75 20.48
N ASP A 740 30.61 6.58 19.16
CA ASP A 740 29.75 5.70 18.38
C ASP A 740 29.84 4.25 18.87
N ARG A 741 31.06 3.75 19.08
CA ARG A 741 31.27 2.38 19.56
C ARG A 741 30.74 2.17 20.98
N ALA A 742 30.94 3.14 21.88
CA ALA A 742 30.43 3.06 23.24
C ALA A 742 28.89 3.08 23.29
N LEU A 743 28.23 3.90 22.46
CA LEU A 743 26.77 3.93 22.32
C LEU A 743 26.22 2.60 21.78
N ILE A 744 26.81 2.10 20.69
CA ILE A 744 26.42 0.81 20.10
C ILE A 744 26.63 -0.31 21.11
N TRP A 745 27.72 -0.29 21.88
CA TRP A 745 27.95 -1.31 22.90
C TRP A 745 26.91 -1.28 24.02
N LEU A 746 26.57 -0.09 24.54
CA LEU A 746 25.49 0.06 25.51
C LEU A 746 24.18 -0.51 24.96
N HIS A 747 23.93 -0.34 23.66
CA HIS A 747 22.78 -0.90 22.98
C HIS A 747 22.83 -2.44 22.86
N GLU A 748 23.92 -2.99 22.34
CA GLU A 748 24.16 -4.43 22.16
C GLU A 748 24.03 -5.23 23.47
N GLN A 749 24.46 -4.62 24.58
CA GLN A 749 24.41 -5.21 25.92
C GLN A 749 23.08 -4.98 26.65
N GLU A 750 22.07 -4.41 25.98
CA GLU A 750 20.76 -4.06 26.54
C GLU A 750 20.83 -3.11 27.75
N VAL A 751 21.90 -2.32 27.86
CA VAL A 751 22.05 -1.30 28.91
C VAL A 751 21.16 -0.10 28.59
N ILE A 752 21.14 0.30 27.32
CA ILE A 752 20.24 1.31 26.75
C ILE A 752 19.62 0.77 25.46
N ARG A 753 18.59 1.43 24.94
CA ARG A 753 18.10 1.18 23.58
C ARG A 753 18.12 2.46 22.78
N LEU A 754 19.01 2.53 21.79
CA LEU A 754 19.11 3.67 20.89
C LEU A 754 17.85 3.77 20.04
N ASN A 755 17.34 4.98 19.89
CA ASN A 755 16.21 5.29 19.06
C ASN A 755 16.69 6.11 17.82
N LYS A 756 15.91 6.11 16.74
CA LYS A 756 16.28 6.67 15.42
C LYS A 756 16.52 8.18 15.44
N GLY A 757 16.06 8.86 16.49
CA GLY A 757 16.17 10.30 16.65
C GLY A 757 15.21 11.04 15.73
N LEU A 758 14.60 12.11 16.24
CA LEU A 758 13.79 12.98 15.40
C LEU A 758 14.73 13.67 14.41
N ALA A 759 14.54 13.44 13.11
CA ALA A 759 15.27 14.10 12.04
C ALA A 759 14.30 14.54 10.95
N VAL A 760 14.49 15.75 10.42
CA VAL A 760 13.67 16.26 9.33
C VAL A 760 14.36 15.88 8.01
N PHE A 761 13.70 15.06 7.21
CA PHE A 761 14.26 14.55 5.96
C PHE A 761 13.55 15.14 4.74
N ARG A 762 14.31 15.52 3.71
CA ARG A 762 13.81 15.77 2.37
C ARG A 762 14.28 14.65 1.44
N PRO A 763 13.52 13.56 1.28
CA PRO A 763 13.87 12.44 0.42
C PRO A 763 13.55 12.75 -1.05
N ALA A 764 14.25 13.74 -1.62
CA ALA A 764 14.02 14.15 -3.00
C ALA A 764 14.59 13.11 -3.98
N MET A 765 13.91 12.92 -5.11
CA MET A 765 14.43 12.14 -6.23
C MET A 765 14.99 13.07 -7.30
N THR A 766 16.09 12.66 -7.91
CA THR A 766 16.63 13.34 -9.09
C THR A 766 15.97 12.76 -10.34
N VAL A 767 15.40 13.61 -11.18
CA VAL A 767 14.70 13.26 -12.41
C VAL A 767 15.30 14.03 -13.56
N ARG A 768 15.72 13.35 -14.62
CA ARG A 768 16.18 14.00 -15.86
C ARG A 768 15.12 13.88 -16.93
N LEU A 769 14.64 15.01 -17.43
CA LEU A 769 13.62 15.05 -18.48
C LEU A 769 14.25 14.82 -19.85
N ALA A 770 13.60 14.01 -20.69
CA ALA A 770 14.04 13.82 -22.07
C ALA A 770 13.85 15.10 -22.89
N GLY A 771 14.89 15.49 -23.64
CA GLY A 771 14.90 16.67 -24.51
C GLY A 771 15.40 17.95 -23.83
N GLY A 772 16.70 17.95 -23.49
CA GLY A 772 17.43 19.08 -22.91
C GLY A 772 17.42 20.35 -23.77
N PRO A 773 18.12 21.43 -23.36
CA PRO A 773 18.05 22.72 -24.03
C PRO A 773 18.45 22.59 -25.52
N GLY A 774 17.49 22.74 -26.44
CA GLY A 774 17.72 22.77 -27.89
C GLY A 774 17.11 21.64 -28.73
N SER A 775 16.53 20.58 -28.14
CA SER A 775 15.80 19.57 -28.93
C SER A 775 14.34 19.99 -29.16
N GLY A 776 13.82 19.79 -30.37
CA GLY A 776 12.45 20.15 -30.77
C GLY A 776 11.32 19.52 -29.92
N ARG A 777 10.07 19.86 -30.30
CA ARG A 777 8.79 19.60 -29.61
C ARG A 777 8.82 18.40 -28.64
N ARG A 778 8.79 18.68 -27.33
CA ARG A 778 8.76 17.70 -26.24
C ARG A 778 7.50 16.81 -26.35
N ARG A 779 7.69 15.50 -26.58
CA ARG A 779 6.61 14.48 -26.68
C ARG A 779 5.84 14.34 -25.35
N GLY A 780 4.52 14.21 -25.39
CA GLY A 780 3.69 13.90 -24.20
C GLY A 780 3.50 12.40 -23.97
N PHE A 781 2.89 12.01 -22.85
CA PHE A 781 2.56 10.61 -22.57
C PHE A 781 1.33 10.17 -23.40
N ALA A 782 1.56 9.33 -24.41
CA ALA A 782 0.54 8.92 -25.36
C ALA A 782 -0.27 7.71 -24.87
N GLY A 783 -1.41 7.43 -25.51
CA GLY A 783 -2.20 6.22 -25.20
C GLY A 783 -1.40 4.93 -25.39
N THR A 784 -0.51 4.88 -26.39
CA THR A 784 0.40 3.74 -26.63
C THR A 784 1.39 3.51 -25.50
N ASP A 785 1.79 4.58 -24.77
CA ASP A 785 2.70 4.47 -23.61
C ASP A 785 1.97 3.94 -22.36
N PHE A 786 0.64 4.10 -22.30
CA PHE A 786 -0.19 3.61 -21.21
C PHE A 786 -0.59 2.13 -21.39
N GLU A 787 -0.56 1.60 -22.61
CA GLU A 787 -1.03 0.24 -22.91
C GLU A 787 -0.36 -0.86 -22.06
N PRO A 788 0.97 -0.87 -21.82
CA PRO A 788 1.61 -1.86 -20.96
C PRO A 788 1.09 -1.83 -19.51
N LEU A 789 0.79 -0.64 -18.99
CA LEU A 789 0.22 -0.46 -17.66
C LEU A 789 -1.26 -0.88 -17.61
N ALA A 790 -2.03 -0.55 -18.65
CA ALA A 790 -3.41 -1.02 -18.78
C ALA A 790 -3.47 -2.56 -18.81
N LEU A 791 -2.54 -3.19 -19.51
CA LEU A 791 -2.39 -4.65 -19.57
C LEU A 791 -2.05 -5.25 -18.20
N HIS A 792 -1.15 -4.62 -17.43
CA HIS A 792 -0.87 -5.01 -16.05
C HIS A 792 -2.12 -4.94 -15.16
N TYR A 793 -2.93 -3.88 -15.28
CA TYR A 793 -4.18 -3.77 -14.52
C TYR A 793 -5.23 -4.81 -14.94
N ARG A 794 -5.28 -5.18 -16.22
CA ARG A 794 -6.13 -6.29 -16.70
C ARG A 794 -5.66 -7.63 -16.11
N GLU A 795 -4.35 -7.85 -16.03
CA GLU A 795 -3.78 -9.05 -15.40
C GLU A 795 -4.16 -9.15 -13.91
N GLN A 796 -4.09 -8.04 -13.16
CA GLN A 796 -4.58 -8.01 -11.78
C GLN A 796 -6.07 -8.36 -11.68
N GLY A 797 -6.88 -7.92 -12.64
CA GLY A 797 -8.29 -8.31 -12.72
C GLY A 797 -8.46 -9.81 -12.94
N LEU A 798 -7.68 -10.39 -13.88
CA LEU A 798 -7.65 -11.83 -14.13
C LEU A 798 -7.23 -12.61 -12.87
N GLN A 799 -6.20 -12.16 -12.15
CA GLN A 799 -5.75 -12.81 -10.90
C GLN A 799 -6.86 -12.91 -9.85
N ILE A 800 -7.69 -11.87 -9.71
CA ILE A 800 -8.85 -11.87 -8.81
C ILE A 800 -9.90 -12.88 -9.29
N HIS A 801 -10.19 -12.94 -10.59
CA HIS A 801 -11.10 -13.94 -11.16
C HIS A 801 -10.60 -15.37 -10.94
N VAL A 802 -9.31 -15.62 -11.13
CA VAL A 802 -8.69 -16.93 -10.87
C VAL A 802 -8.85 -17.33 -9.40
N MET A 803 -8.64 -16.39 -8.49
CA MET A 803 -8.80 -16.65 -7.06
C MET A 803 -10.28 -16.90 -6.69
N ALA A 804 -11.22 -16.18 -7.30
CA ALA A 804 -12.65 -16.41 -7.12
C ALA A 804 -13.07 -17.80 -7.65
N GLU A 805 -12.58 -18.20 -8.82
CA GLU A 805 -12.83 -19.52 -9.41
C GLU A 805 -12.19 -20.64 -8.56
N TYR A 806 -10.98 -20.43 -8.03
CA TYR A 806 -10.35 -21.34 -7.07
C TYR A 806 -11.24 -21.55 -5.84
N ALA A 807 -11.79 -20.47 -5.28
CA ALA A 807 -12.67 -20.56 -4.12
C ALA A 807 -14.01 -21.26 -4.44
N ALA A 808 -14.65 -20.90 -5.56
CA ALA A 808 -15.91 -21.51 -6.01
C ALA A 808 -15.76 -23.02 -6.25
N ARG A 809 -14.66 -23.44 -6.88
CA ARG A 809 -14.32 -24.87 -7.03
C ARG A 809 -13.97 -25.51 -5.71
N GLY A 810 -13.25 -24.82 -4.83
CA GLY A 810 -12.88 -25.34 -3.52
C GLY A 810 -14.09 -25.67 -2.64
N LEU A 811 -15.14 -24.85 -2.72
CA LEU A 811 -16.43 -25.12 -2.06
C LEU A 811 -17.12 -26.38 -2.57
N SER A 812 -16.97 -26.69 -3.86
CA SER A 812 -17.61 -27.84 -4.50
C SER A 812 -16.77 -29.11 -4.33
N ALA A 813 -15.49 -29.05 -4.72
CA ALA A 813 -14.50 -30.11 -4.64
C ALA A 813 -13.09 -29.53 -4.58
N MET A 814 -12.44 -29.61 -3.41
CA MET A 814 -11.09 -29.07 -3.20
C MET A 814 -10.04 -29.63 -4.19
N ALA A 815 -10.18 -30.89 -4.61
CA ALA A 815 -9.30 -31.50 -5.61
C ALA A 815 -9.29 -30.73 -6.93
N ASP A 816 -10.40 -30.10 -7.32
CA ASP A 816 -10.52 -29.33 -8.55
C ASP A 816 -9.82 -27.98 -8.43
N ALA A 817 -9.96 -27.33 -7.27
CA ALA A 817 -9.24 -26.09 -6.95
C ALA A 817 -7.72 -26.30 -6.93
N VAL A 818 -7.24 -27.43 -6.36
CA VAL A 818 -5.81 -27.77 -6.40
C VAL A 818 -5.32 -28.01 -7.84
N ARG A 819 -6.10 -28.68 -8.69
CA ARG A 819 -5.75 -28.86 -10.12
C ARG A 819 -5.71 -27.53 -10.87
N LEU A 820 -6.67 -26.64 -10.63
CA LEU A 820 -6.66 -25.28 -11.17
C LEU A 820 -5.38 -24.55 -10.77
N ALA A 821 -5.00 -24.62 -9.49
CA ALA A 821 -3.78 -23.98 -9.02
C ALA A 821 -2.50 -24.54 -9.66
N MET A 822 -2.43 -25.85 -9.89
CA MET A 822 -1.30 -26.46 -10.60
C MET A 822 -1.24 -26.03 -12.07
N ASP A 823 -2.38 -26.07 -12.77
CA ASP A 823 -2.48 -25.65 -14.16
C ASP A 823 -2.16 -24.16 -14.34
N TYR A 824 -2.46 -23.32 -13.35
CA TYR A 824 -2.17 -21.89 -13.38
C TYR A 824 -0.68 -21.54 -13.47
N PHE A 825 0.19 -22.37 -12.89
CA PHE A 825 1.65 -22.20 -13.00
C PHE A 825 2.27 -22.99 -14.16
N ALA A 826 1.54 -23.94 -14.76
CA ALA A 826 2.06 -24.83 -15.80
C ALA A 826 1.60 -24.46 -17.22
N LEU A 827 0.39 -23.93 -17.38
CA LEU A 827 -0.19 -23.62 -18.68
C LEU A 827 0.08 -22.17 -19.09
N GLU A 828 0.20 -21.96 -20.40
CA GLU A 828 0.14 -20.62 -20.99
C GLU A 828 -1.23 -19.97 -20.72
N ARG A 829 -1.25 -18.63 -20.61
CA ARG A 829 -2.43 -17.85 -20.21
C ARG A 829 -3.70 -18.24 -20.97
N ASP A 830 -3.65 -18.23 -22.29
CA ASP A 830 -4.84 -18.44 -23.12
C ASP A 830 -5.39 -19.87 -22.99
N ALA A 831 -4.51 -20.87 -22.81
CA ALA A 831 -4.90 -22.25 -22.56
C ALA A 831 -5.52 -22.42 -21.16
N PHE A 832 -4.99 -21.72 -20.16
CA PHE A 832 -5.55 -21.70 -18.82
C PHE A 832 -6.95 -21.09 -18.81
N VAL A 833 -7.12 -19.90 -19.41
CA VAL A 833 -8.41 -19.19 -19.46
C VAL A 833 -9.46 -20.02 -20.20
N ALA A 834 -9.12 -20.60 -21.35
CA ALA A 834 -10.05 -21.45 -22.11
C ALA A 834 -10.51 -22.68 -21.33
N ARG A 835 -9.66 -23.22 -20.44
CA ARG A 835 -9.96 -24.42 -19.65
C ARG A 835 -10.76 -24.11 -18.38
N TRP A 836 -10.37 -23.07 -17.65
CA TRP A 836 -10.85 -22.83 -16.28
C TRP A 836 -11.81 -21.65 -16.17
N LEU A 837 -11.80 -20.72 -17.12
CA LEU A 837 -12.63 -19.51 -17.12
C LEU A 837 -13.40 -19.31 -18.45
N PRO A 838 -14.03 -20.35 -19.06
CA PRO A 838 -14.62 -20.23 -20.39
C PRO A 838 -15.86 -19.32 -20.47
N GLU A 839 -16.58 -19.18 -19.36
CA GLU A 839 -17.82 -18.39 -19.26
C GLU A 839 -17.61 -17.03 -18.58
N VAL A 840 -16.40 -16.76 -18.08
CA VAL A 840 -16.07 -15.53 -17.36
C VAL A 840 -15.44 -14.55 -18.33
N ASP A 841 -16.06 -13.40 -18.52
CA ASP A 841 -15.41 -12.29 -19.19
C ASP A 841 -14.32 -11.70 -18.27
N THR A 842 -13.10 -12.19 -18.48
CA THR A 842 -11.91 -11.79 -17.71
C THR A 842 -11.53 -10.32 -17.87
N THR A 843 -12.13 -9.59 -18.83
CA THR A 843 -11.93 -8.15 -18.99
C THR A 843 -12.74 -7.34 -17.99
N LEU A 844 -13.85 -7.90 -17.49
CA LEU A 844 -14.69 -7.25 -16.49
C LEU A 844 -13.98 -7.20 -15.14
N GLN A 845 -14.12 -6.09 -14.44
CA GLN A 845 -13.52 -5.89 -13.13
C GLN A 845 -14.53 -6.11 -12.00
N THR A 846 -15.48 -7.01 -12.19
CA THR A 846 -16.58 -7.30 -11.26
C THR A 846 -16.94 -8.78 -11.37
N THR A 847 -17.64 -9.29 -10.37
CA THR A 847 -18.16 -10.66 -10.38
C THR A 847 -19.25 -10.85 -11.44
N PRO A 848 -19.38 -12.06 -12.03
CA PRO A 848 -20.46 -12.37 -12.97
C PRO A 848 -21.88 -12.14 -12.39
N GLU A 849 -22.05 -12.33 -11.08
CA GLU A 849 -23.31 -12.08 -10.36
C GLU A 849 -23.63 -10.58 -10.31
N ALA A 850 -22.65 -9.74 -9.96
CA ALA A 850 -22.83 -8.30 -9.94
C ALA A 850 -23.06 -7.75 -11.36
N TRP A 851 -22.34 -8.26 -12.36
CA TRP A 851 -22.58 -7.93 -13.77
C TRP A 851 -24.01 -8.26 -14.20
N ARG A 852 -24.52 -9.44 -13.85
CA ARG A 852 -25.90 -9.85 -14.12
C ARG A 852 -26.91 -8.90 -13.50
N ALA A 853 -26.78 -8.63 -12.21
CA ALA A 853 -27.68 -7.75 -11.47
C ALA A 853 -27.67 -6.30 -11.97
N ILE A 854 -26.50 -5.78 -12.38
CA ILE A 854 -26.34 -4.39 -12.79
C ILE A 854 -26.68 -4.19 -14.27
N VAL A 855 -26.34 -5.12 -15.15
CA VAL A 855 -26.35 -4.93 -16.60
C VAL A 855 -27.23 -5.93 -17.34
N GLU A 856 -27.18 -7.22 -17.00
CA GLU A 856 -27.91 -8.23 -17.78
C GLU A 856 -29.41 -8.24 -17.51
N ASP A 857 -29.84 -7.99 -16.28
CA ASP A 857 -31.25 -7.92 -15.85
C ASP A 857 -32.01 -6.69 -16.40
N LEU A 858 -31.31 -5.81 -17.14
CA LEU A 858 -31.88 -4.65 -17.82
C LEU A 858 -32.43 -5.01 -19.21
N SER A 859 -33.42 -4.24 -19.68
CA SER A 859 -33.87 -4.36 -21.07
C SER A 859 -32.74 -4.01 -22.05
N PRO A 860 -32.77 -4.47 -23.32
CA PRO A 860 -31.72 -4.17 -24.30
C PRO A 860 -31.44 -2.67 -24.45
N GLU A 861 -32.47 -1.84 -24.38
CA GLU A 861 -32.39 -0.37 -24.43
C GLU A 861 -31.72 0.18 -23.17
N GLN A 862 -32.16 -0.26 -21.99
CA GLN A 862 -31.57 0.17 -20.72
C GLN A 862 -30.11 -0.25 -20.62
N ARG A 863 -29.77 -1.47 -21.06
CA ARG A 863 -28.39 -1.98 -21.08
C ARG A 863 -27.48 -1.12 -21.93
N ARG A 864 -27.93 -0.74 -23.13
CA ARG A 864 -27.16 0.13 -24.05
C ARG A 864 -26.87 1.49 -23.42
N ILE A 865 -27.80 2.03 -22.63
CA ILE A 865 -27.66 3.33 -21.96
C ILE A 865 -26.74 3.22 -20.74
N VAL A 866 -26.91 2.16 -19.94
CA VAL A 866 -26.17 1.96 -18.69
C VAL A 866 -24.72 1.55 -18.94
N ALA A 867 -24.46 0.70 -19.93
CA ALA A 867 -23.13 0.17 -20.25
C ALA A 867 -22.43 0.95 -21.39
N ASP A 868 -22.77 2.23 -21.56
CA ASP A 868 -22.11 3.10 -22.54
C ASP A 868 -20.68 3.46 -22.07
N GLU A 869 -19.66 3.03 -22.82
CA GLU A 869 -18.24 3.17 -22.48
C GLU A 869 -17.63 4.51 -22.90
N ARG A 870 -18.40 5.42 -23.49
CA ARG A 870 -17.89 6.72 -23.94
C ARG A 870 -17.70 7.66 -22.75
N ASP A 871 -16.47 7.69 -22.24
CA ASP A 871 -16.08 8.38 -20.99
C ASP A 871 -16.19 9.91 -20.99
N ALA A 872 -16.27 10.55 -22.17
CA ALA A 872 -16.32 12.01 -22.31
C ALA A 872 -17.64 12.53 -22.88
N ALA A 873 -18.60 11.65 -23.17
CA ALA A 873 -19.87 12.04 -23.78
C ALA A 873 -20.89 12.36 -22.69
N ASN A 874 -21.40 13.60 -22.69
CA ASN A 874 -22.61 13.93 -21.93
C ASN A 874 -23.79 13.15 -22.53
N VAL A 875 -24.67 12.61 -21.70
CA VAL A 875 -25.80 11.78 -22.16
C VAL A 875 -27.12 12.37 -21.70
N LEU A 876 -28.04 12.54 -22.66
CA LEU A 876 -29.44 12.87 -22.42
C LEU A 876 -30.32 11.65 -22.69
N VAL A 877 -30.91 11.09 -21.65
CA VAL A 877 -31.90 10.01 -21.74
C VAL A 877 -33.31 10.61 -21.80
N LEU A 878 -33.89 10.59 -23.00
CA LEU A 878 -35.29 10.96 -23.22
C LEU A 878 -36.19 9.76 -22.91
N ALA A 879 -36.75 9.78 -21.71
CA ALA A 879 -37.57 8.72 -21.16
C ALA A 879 -39.06 9.00 -21.33
N GLY A 880 -39.85 7.95 -21.51
CA GLY A 880 -41.30 8.00 -21.39
C GLY A 880 -41.77 7.75 -19.95
N PRO A 881 -43.04 8.04 -19.63
CA PRO A 881 -43.59 7.75 -18.32
C PRO A 881 -43.60 6.24 -18.08
N GLY A 882 -43.21 5.80 -16.88
CA GLY A 882 -43.21 4.38 -16.52
C GLY A 882 -42.14 3.53 -17.22
N SER A 883 -41.12 4.15 -17.79
CA SER A 883 -40.02 3.49 -18.50
C SER A 883 -38.79 3.16 -17.65
N GLY A 884 -38.78 3.64 -16.40
CA GLY A 884 -37.74 3.31 -15.42
C GLY A 884 -36.60 4.31 -15.34
N LYS A 885 -36.91 5.61 -15.40
CA LYS A 885 -35.95 6.73 -15.31
C LYS A 885 -34.92 6.57 -14.18
N THR A 886 -35.41 6.53 -12.94
CA THR A 886 -34.59 6.33 -11.74
C THR A 886 -33.88 4.98 -11.74
N ARG A 887 -34.43 3.94 -12.38
CA ARG A 887 -33.76 2.63 -12.52
C ARG A 887 -32.50 2.78 -13.39
N VAL A 888 -32.62 3.39 -14.57
CA VAL A 888 -31.48 3.63 -15.46
C VAL A 888 -30.40 4.48 -14.78
N LEU A 889 -30.79 5.55 -14.08
CA LEU A 889 -29.84 6.39 -13.36
C LEU A 889 -29.09 5.61 -12.26
N VAL A 890 -29.82 4.86 -11.43
CA VAL A 890 -29.22 4.05 -10.36
C VAL A 890 -28.30 2.96 -10.91
N HIS A 891 -28.73 2.25 -11.96
CA HIS A 891 -27.90 1.23 -12.60
C HIS A 891 -26.67 1.82 -13.30
N ARG A 892 -26.76 3.04 -13.87
CA ARG A 892 -25.59 3.75 -14.40
C ARG A 892 -24.58 4.07 -13.31
N ILE A 893 -25.02 4.56 -12.16
CA ILE A 893 -24.13 4.78 -11.00
C ILE A 893 -23.52 3.45 -10.54
N ALA A 894 -24.33 2.39 -10.43
CA ALA A 894 -23.83 1.08 -10.04
C ALA A 894 -22.78 0.54 -11.03
N TRP A 895 -23.00 0.71 -12.33
CA TRP A 895 -22.04 0.37 -13.38
C TRP A 895 -20.75 1.18 -13.27
N LEU A 896 -20.83 2.49 -13.03
CA LEU A 896 -19.65 3.33 -12.79
C LEU A 896 -18.85 2.84 -11.57
N VAL A 897 -19.52 2.48 -10.48
CA VAL A 897 -18.87 2.05 -9.23
C VAL A 897 -18.30 0.63 -9.33
N ARG A 898 -19.06 -0.34 -9.87
CA ARG A 898 -18.71 -1.77 -9.84
C ARG A 898 -18.01 -2.26 -11.08
N VAL A 899 -18.38 -1.77 -12.26
CA VAL A 899 -17.78 -2.22 -13.53
C VAL A 899 -16.61 -1.33 -13.91
N ARG A 900 -16.81 -0.01 -13.91
CA ARG A 900 -15.75 0.96 -14.25
C ARG A 900 -14.80 1.27 -13.10
N ARG A 901 -15.19 0.90 -11.87
CA ARG A 901 -14.42 1.15 -10.65
C ARG A 901 -14.06 2.62 -10.43
N GLU A 902 -14.98 3.51 -10.83
CA GLU A 902 -14.90 4.95 -10.55
C GLU A 902 -15.00 5.21 -9.04
N ASN A 903 -14.29 6.24 -8.55
CA ASN A 903 -14.34 6.60 -7.14
C ASN A 903 -15.77 7.05 -6.78
N PRO A 904 -16.47 6.36 -5.86
CA PRO A 904 -17.84 6.73 -5.48
C PRO A 904 -17.97 8.17 -4.96
N ARG A 905 -16.91 8.71 -4.33
CA ARG A 905 -16.90 10.10 -3.82
C ARG A 905 -16.94 11.15 -4.94
N GLY A 906 -16.42 10.81 -6.12
CA GLY A 906 -16.46 11.65 -7.32
C GLY A 906 -17.79 11.60 -8.07
N ILE A 907 -18.82 10.92 -7.53
CA ILE A 907 -20.13 10.79 -8.15
C ILE A 907 -21.18 11.58 -7.36
N LEU A 908 -21.85 12.50 -8.05
CA LEU A 908 -22.98 13.29 -7.56
C LEU A 908 -24.27 12.87 -8.27
N ALA A 909 -25.28 12.45 -7.51
CA ALA A 909 -26.62 12.20 -8.01
C ALA A 909 -27.59 13.27 -7.46
N LEU A 910 -28.17 14.04 -8.38
CA LEU A 910 -29.15 15.08 -8.10
C LEU A 910 -30.55 14.57 -8.36
N ALA A 911 -31.39 14.66 -7.32
CA ALA A 911 -32.81 14.36 -7.38
C ALA A 911 -33.63 15.64 -7.19
N TYR A 912 -34.77 15.71 -7.87
CA TYR A 912 -35.68 16.85 -7.75
C TYR A 912 -36.21 17.05 -6.31
N ASN A 913 -36.46 15.96 -5.56
CA ASN A 913 -36.97 16.05 -4.18
C ASN A 913 -36.34 15.04 -3.21
N ARG A 914 -36.59 15.25 -1.91
CA ARG A 914 -36.01 14.42 -0.83
C ARG A 914 -36.46 12.95 -0.90
N HIS A 915 -37.67 12.66 -1.36
CA HIS A 915 -38.17 11.29 -1.48
C HIS A 915 -37.41 10.53 -2.57
N ALA A 916 -37.24 11.13 -3.75
CA ALA A 916 -36.44 10.57 -4.84
C ALA A 916 -34.99 10.34 -4.41
N ALA A 917 -34.38 11.26 -3.67
CA ALA A 917 -33.02 11.08 -3.12
C ALA A 917 -32.91 9.87 -2.15
N VAL A 918 -33.92 9.64 -1.29
CA VAL A 918 -33.96 8.47 -0.40
C VAL A 918 -34.11 7.18 -1.20
N GLU A 919 -34.96 7.18 -2.23
CA GLU A 919 -35.18 6.02 -3.09
C GLU A 919 -33.91 5.64 -3.89
N ILE A 920 -33.21 6.62 -4.45
CA ILE A 920 -31.92 6.41 -5.13
C ILE A 920 -30.91 5.78 -4.17
N ARG A 921 -30.77 6.31 -2.94
CA ARG A 921 -29.84 5.74 -1.93
C ARG A 921 -30.16 4.29 -1.59
N ARG A 922 -31.44 3.96 -1.40
CA ARG A 922 -31.86 2.58 -1.09
C ARG A 922 -31.51 1.64 -2.23
N ARG A 923 -31.91 1.96 -3.46
CA ARG A 923 -31.66 1.10 -4.63
C ARG A 923 -30.16 0.96 -4.94
N LEU A 924 -29.36 2.01 -4.68
CA LEU A 924 -27.91 1.92 -4.77
C LEU A 924 -27.33 0.97 -3.73
N ALA A 925 -27.80 1.05 -2.47
CA ALA A 925 -27.36 0.13 -1.43
C ALA A 925 -27.65 -1.34 -1.80
N ASP A 926 -28.78 -1.60 -2.45
CA ASP A 926 -29.14 -2.95 -2.92
C ASP A 926 -28.19 -3.47 -4.03
N LEU A 927 -27.68 -2.59 -4.92
CA LEU A 927 -26.81 -2.98 -6.04
C LEU A 927 -25.32 -2.96 -5.71
N VAL A 928 -24.87 -2.03 -4.87
CA VAL A 928 -23.44 -1.80 -4.61
C VAL A 928 -23.06 -1.82 -3.13
N GLY A 929 -23.98 -2.19 -2.23
CA GLY A 929 -23.69 -2.36 -0.81
C GLY A 929 -23.14 -1.11 -0.13
N ASP A 930 -22.08 -1.27 0.67
CA ASP A 930 -21.47 -0.18 1.44
C ASP A 930 -20.91 0.97 0.58
N ASP A 931 -20.52 0.71 -0.67
CA ASP A 931 -20.02 1.74 -1.58
C ASP A 931 -21.09 2.81 -1.89
N ALA A 932 -22.38 2.46 -1.78
CA ALA A 932 -23.47 3.40 -1.95
C ALA A 932 -23.43 4.56 -0.96
N ARG A 933 -22.88 4.36 0.25
CA ARG A 933 -22.74 5.40 1.28
C ARG A 933 -21.74 6.48 0.91
N ARG A 934 -20.85 6.19 -0.04
CA ARG A 934 -19.80 7.10 -0.52
C ARG A 934 -20.25 7.92 -1.73
N VAL A 935 -21.33 7.50 -2.42
CA VAL A 935 -21.96 8.28 -3.49
C VAL A 935 -22.76 9.42 -2.89
N THR A 936 -22.54 10.63 -3.41
CA THR A 936 -23.24 11.81 -2.93
C THR A 936 -24.62 11.91 -3.58
N VAL A 937 -25.70 11.68 -2.83
CA VAL A 937 -27.08 11.77 -3.32
C VAL A 937 -27.84 12.87 -2.60
N MET A 938 -28.26 13.92 -3.30
CA MET A 938 -28.90 15.11 -2.73
C MET A 938 -29.85 15.82 -3.69
N THR A 939 -30.54 16.86 -3.21
CA THR A 939 -31.32 17.78 -4.05
C THR A 939 -30.46 18.99 -4.43
N CYS A 940 -30.83 19.75 -5.48
CA CYS A 940 -30.12 20.97 -5.88
C CYS A 940 -30.01 21.99 -4.72
N HIS A 941 -31.09 22.17 -3.96
CA HIS A 941 -31.10 23.02 -2.76
C HIS A 941 -30.11 22.54 -1.69
N ALA A 942 -30.02 21.23 -1.45
CA ALA A 942 -29.07 20.66 -0.48
C ALA A 942 -27.61 20.80 -0.94
N LEU A 943 -27.36 20.73 -2.25
CA LEU A 943 -26.05 21.02 -2.83
C LEU A 943 -25.67 22.49 -2.60
N ALA A 944 -26.57 23.42 -2.95
CA ALA A 944 -26.32 24.85 -2.79
C ALA A 944 -26.09 25.25 -1.33
N MET A 945 -26.92 24.76 -0.40
CA MET A 945 -26.72 24.96 1.04
C MET A 945 -25.35 24.44 1.52
N ARG A 946 -24.92 23.28 1.02
CA ARG A 946 -23.60 22.72 1.34
C ARG A 946 -22.46 23.60 0.81
N MET A 947 -22.61 24.18 -0.38
CA MET A 947 -21.59 25.04 -1.00
C MET A 947 -21.41 26.36 -0.25
N VAL A 948 -22.52 26.98 0.18
CA VAL A 948 -22.47 28.28 0.89
C VAL A 948 -22.37 28.14 2.41
N GLY A 949 -22.47 26.91 2.95
CA GLY A 949 -22.44 26.64 4.39
C GLY A 949 -23.74 27.01 5.13
N ALA A 950 -24.87 27.12 4.43
CA ALA A 950 -26.17 27.48 5.01
C ALA A 950 -26.85 26.29 5.71
N SER A 951 -27.51 26.55 6.85
CA SER A 951 -28.35 25.58 7.56
C SER A 951 -29.62 26.23 8.07
N PHE A 952 -30.77 25.62 7.79
CA PHE A 952 -32.09 26.07 8.25
C PHE A 952 -32.63 25.22 9.43
N ALA A 953 -31.77 24.44 10.09
CA ALA A 953 -32.16 23.63 11.24
C ALA A 953 -32.44 24.53 12.46
N GLY A 954 -33.70 24.56 12.92
CA GLY A 954 -34.13 25.33 14.10
C GLY A 954 -35.07 26.51 13.82
N VAL A 955 -35.45 26.76 12.56
CA VAL A 955 -36.45 27.79 12.20
C VAL A 955 -37.86 27.22 12.42
N ASP A 956 -38.68 27.87 13.25
CA ASP A 956 -40.05 27.44 13.58
C ASP A 956 -40.92 27.32 12.31
N ALA A 957 -41.32 26.10 11.97
CA ALA A 957 -42.06 25.74 10.74
C ALA A 957 -43.49 26.31 10.64
N ARG A 958 -43.87 27.26 11.51
CA ARG A 958 -45.18 27.92 11.52
C ARG A 958 -45.11 29.42 11.24
N ALA A 959 -43.92 30.02 11.14
CA ALA A 959 -43.75 31.40 10.71
C ALA A 959 -43.13 31.43 9.31
N GLU A 960 -43.92 31.89 8.33
CA GLU A 960 -43.55 32.29 6.96
C GLU A 960 -43.10 31.19 5.97
N ALA A 961 -44.08 30.47 5.41
CA ALA A 961 -43.87 29.63 4.22
C ALA A 961 -43.36 30.44 2.99
N ASP A 962 -43.79 31.70 2.84
CA ASP A 962 -43.30 32.61 1.77
C ASP A 962 -41.86 33.12 2.01
N GLY A 963 -41.41 33.17 3.27
CA GLY A 963 -40.05 33.58 3.63
C GLY A 963 -39.02 32.48 3.34
N GLN A 964 -39.42 31.21 3.46
CA GLN A 964 -38.55 30.06 3.17
C GLN A 964 -38.28 29.88 1.67
N GLU A 965 -39.26 30.07 0.78
CA GLU A 965 -39.03 29.98 -0.67
C GLU A 965 -38.04 31.04 -1.15
N ASN A 966 -38.15 32.28 -0.66
CA ASN A 966 -37.19 33.35 -0.96
C ASN A 966 -35.78 33.05 -0.41
N ALA A 967 -35.68 32.42 0.76
CA ALA A 967 -34.39 32.01 1.33
C ALA A 967 -33.70 30.89 0.51
N PHE A 968 -34.47 29.92 0.01
CA PHE A 968 -33.92 28.86 -0.86
C PHE A 968 -33.44 29.41 -2.21
N ALA A 969 -34.19 30.33 -2.82
CA ALA A 969 -33.78 31.00 -4.06
C ALA A 969 -32.51 31.83 -3.87
N ALA A 970 -32.40 32.56 -2.75
CA ALA A 970 -31.19 33.33 -2.42
C ALA A 970 -29.94 32.43 -2.30
N VAL A 971 -30.06 31.28 -1.64
CA VAL A 971 -28.97 30.30 -1.50
C VAL A 971 -28.54 29.71 -2.85
N LEU A 972 -29.48 29.44 -3.76
CA LEU A 972 -29.16 28.96 -5.12
C LEU A 972 -28.38 30.01 -5.92
N CYS A 973 -28.80 31.27 -5.86
CA CYS A 973 -28.10 32.39 -6.51
C CYS A 973 -26.68 32.58 -5.95
N GLU A 974 -26.53 32.56 -4.63
CA GLU A 974 -25.23 32.71 -3.96
C GLU A 974 -24.27 31.56 -4.32
N ALA A 975 -24.75 30.31 -4.29
CA ALA A 975 -23.95 29.14 -4.70
C ALA A 975 -23.54 29.23 -6.18
N THR A 976 -24.42 29.71 -7.06
CA THR A 976 -24.13 29.88 -8.49
C THR A 976 -23.07 30.96 -8.73
N ALA A 977 -23.18 32.10 -8.05
CA ALA A 977 -22.19 33.18 -8.12
C ALA A 977 -20.82 32.72 -7.62
N LEU A 978 -20.79 31.93 -6.54
CA LEU A 978 -19.58 31.33 -5.99
C LEU A 978 -18.88 30.41 -7.01
N LEU A 979 -19.64 29.59 -7.76
CA LEU A 979 -19.10 28.68 -8.78
C LEU A 979 -18.67 29.39 -10.07
N ARG A 980 -19.25 30.54 -10.39
CA ARG A 980 -18.83 31.37 -11.52
C ARG A 980 -17.57 32.17 -11.24
N GLY A 981 -17.26 32.37 -9.95
CA GLY A 981 -16.16 33.24 -9.54
C GLY A 981 -16.44 34.69 -9.89
N ASP A 982 -17.69 35.13 -9.74
CA ASP A 982 -18.09 36.51 -10.04
C ASP A 982 -17.21 37.50 -9.26
N GLY A 983 -16.36 38.24 -9.97
CA GLY A 983 -15.40 39.19 -9.39
C GLY A 983 -13.95 38.68 -9.25
N LEU A 984 -13.63 37.47 -9.71
CA LEU A 984 -12.28 36.88 -9.72
C LEU A 984 -11.69 36.82 -11.14
N ALA A 985 -10.36 36.69 -11.25
CA ALA A 985 -9.70 36.40 -12.52
C ALA A 985 -10.06 34.98 -13.01
N PRO A 986 -10.04 34.68 -14.33
CA PRO A 986 -10.47 33.38 -14.86
C PRO A 986 -9.77 32.17 -14.20
N ASP A 987 -8.45 32.25 -13.99
CA ASP A 987 -7.68 31.18 -13.35
C ASP A 987 -8.07 30.98 -11.87
N GLU A 988 -8.31 32.08 -11.14
CA GLU A 988 -8.75 32.04 -9.73
C GLU A 988 -10.20 31.56 -9.57
N ALA A 989 -11.07 31.90 -10.53
CA ALA A 989 -12.45 31.44 -10.58
C ALA A 989 -12.54 29.92 -10.83
N ASP A 990 -11.66 29.39 -11.67
CA ASP A 990 -11.54 27.96 -11.92
C ASP A 990 -11.00 27.22 -10.69
N GLU A 991 -9.95 27.73 -10.03
CA GLU A 991 -9.44 27.16 -8.77
C GLU A 991 -10.48 27.16 -7.65
N GLN A 992 -11.25 28.24 -7.51
CA GLN A 992 -12.33 28.32 -6.52
C GLN A 992 -13.42 27.28 -6.81
N ARG A 993 -13.81 27.14 -8.09
CA ARG A 993 -14.81 26.15 -8.50
C ARG A 993 -14.33 24.73 -8.19
N ASP A 994 -13.10 24.39 -8.53
CA ASP A 994 -12.54 23.06 -8.28
C ASP A 994 -12.49 22.75 -6.77
N ARG A 995 -12.16 23.75 -5.95
CA ARG A 995 -12.20 23.64 -4.48
C ARG A 995 -13.60 23.41 -3.93
N VAL A 996 -14.61 24.10 -4.47
CA VAL A 996 -16.03 23.99 -4.05
C VAL A 996 -16.67 22.69 -4.55
N LEU A 997 -16.31 22.22 -5.74
CA LEU A 997 -16.82 21.00 -6.35
C LEU A 997 -16.17 19.72 -5.80
N ALA A 998 -15.12 19.84 -4.98
CA ALA A 998 -14.47 18.73 -4.28
C ALA A 998 -14.14 17.52 -5.19
N GLY A 999 -13.86 17.76 -6.47
CA GLY A 999 -13.46 16.71 -7.43
C GLY A 999 -14.59 15.84 -7.99
N PHE A 1000 -15.85 16.30 -8.05
CA PHE A 1000 -16.91 15.54 -8.76
C PHE A 1000 -16.57 15.36 -10.25
N ARG A 1001 -16.47 14.10 -10.69
CA ARG A 1001 -16.25 13.72 -12.10
C ARG A 1001 -17.55 13.38 -12.82
N TRP A 1002 -18.50 12.79 -12.11
CA TRP A 1002 -19.77 12.32 -12.67
C TRP A 1002 -20.93 13.02 -12.00
N ILE A 1003 -21.79 13.65 -12.79
CA ILE A 1003 -22.99 14.33 -12.31
C ILE A 1003 -24.19 13.71 -13.00
N LEU A 1004 -25.04 13.07 -12.22
CA LEU A 1004 -26.25 12.41 -12.71
C LEU A 1004 -27.48 13.14 -12.20
N VAL A 1005 -28.44 13.44 -13.08
CA VAL A 1005 -29.63 14.21 -12.72
C VAL A 1005 -30.88 13.42 -13.08
N ASP A 1006 -31.74 13.17 -12.10
CA ASP A 1006 -33.06 12.55 -12.28
C ASP A 1006 -34.14 13.62 -12.46
N GLU A 1007 -35.17 13.29 -13.24
CA GLU A 1007 -36.33 14.15 -13.49
C GLU A 1007 -35.97 15.57 -13.97
N TYR A 1008 -35.04 15.67 -14.93
CA TYR A 1008 -34.53 16.95 -15.44
C TYR A 1008 -35.58 17.89 -16.01
N GLN A 1009 -36.73 17.36 -16.44
CA GLN A 1009 -37.85 18.16 -16.95
C GLN A 1009 -38.52 19.04 -15.89
N ASP A 1010 -38.35 18.69 -14.60
CA ASP A 1010 -38.98 19.39 -13.48
C ASP A 1010 -38.06 20.48 -12.88
N MET A 1011 -36.94 20.79 -13.52
CA MET A 1011 -36.01 21.83 -13.08
C MET A 1011 -36.50 23.24 -13.41
N ASP A 1012 -36.34 24.15 -12.44
CA ASP A 1012 -36.51 25.59 -12.62
C ASP A 1012 -35.22 26.26 -13.14
N ARG A 1013 -35.30 27.57 -13.42
CA ARG A 1013 -34.18 28.35 -13.97
C ARG A 1013 -32.97 28.36 -13.04
N ASP A 1014 -33.16 28.60 -11.75
CA ASP A 1014 -32.06 28.79 -10.80
C ASP A 1014 -31.31 27.47 -10.58
N GLN A 1015 -32.03 26.35 -10.54
CA GLN A 1015 -31.44 25.01 -10.50
C GLN A 1015 -30.66 24.69 -11.79
N TYR A 1016 -31.17 25.08 -12.96
CA TYR A 1016 -30.45 24.89 -14.22
C TYR A 1016 -29.14 25.69 -14.26
N GLU A 1017 -29.17 26.95 -13.83
CA GLU A 1017 -27.99 27.82 -13.76
C GLU A 1017 -26.93 27.27 -12.79
N LEU A 1018 -27.36 26.69 -11.66
CA LEU A 1018 -26.47 25.99 -10.73
C LEU A 1018 -25.80 24.79 -11.42
N ILE A 1019 -26.56 23.92 -12.10
CA ILE A 1019 -25.98 22.76 -12.80
C ILE A 1019 -25.01 23.21 -13.91
N ALA A 1020 -25.35 24.27 -14.64
CA ALA A 1020 -24.48 24.82 -15.67
C ALA A 1020 -23.15 25.35 -15.10
N ALA A 1021 -23.19 25.96 -13.90
CA ALA A 1021 -22.00 26.42 -13.20
C ALA A 1021 -21.15 25.24 -12.68
N VAL A 1022 -21.80 24.20 -12.12
CA VAL A 1022 -21.14 22.96 -11.67
C VAL A 1022 -20.49 22.21 -12.85
N ALA A 1023 -21.14 22.18 -14.01
CA ALA A 1023 -20.67 21.46 -15.19
C ALA A 1023 -19.50 22.15 -15.92
N GLY A 1024 -19.11 23.36 -15.51
CA GLY A 1024 -17.95 24.06 -16.08
C GLY A 1024 -18.13 24.41 -17.56
N ARG A 1025 -19.32 24.88 -17.97
CA ARG A 1025 -19.64 25.25 -19.37
C ARG A 1025 -18.62 26.22 -19.99
N THR A 1026 -18.02 27.08 -19.17
CA THR A 1026 -17.08 28.13 -19.55
C THR A 1026 -15.61 27.69 -19.64
N LEU A 1027 -15.27 26.44 -19.27
CA LEU A 1027 -13.89 25.95 -19.30
C LEU A 1027 -13.38 25.71 -20.73
N GLU A 1028 -12.14 26.12 -21.01
CA GLU A 1028 -11.45 25.90 -22.29
C GLU A 1028 -10.90 24.48 -22.43
N ASP A 1029 -10.53 23.82 -21.32
CA ASP A 1029 -9.99 22.45 -21.31
C ASP A 1029 -11.12 21.40 -21.19
N PRO A 1030 -11.35 20.57 -22.22
CA PRO A 1030 -12.36 19.51 -22.17
C PRO A 1030 -12.03 18.40 -21.15
N ASP A 1031 -10.77 18.17 -20.80
CA ASP A 1031 -10.38 17.12 -19.85
C ASP A 1031 -10.72 17.49 -18.39
N ARG A 1032 -11.04 18.76 -18.12
CA ARG A 1032 -11.45 19.26 -16.80
C ARG A 1032 -12.98 19.26 -16.58
N LYS A 1033 -13.79 18.99 -17.60
CA LYS A 1033 -15.26 19.04 -17.48
C LYS A 1033 -15.81 17.75 -16.86
N PRO A 1034 -16.69 17.84 -15.85
CA PRO A 1034 -17.40 16.66 -15.36
C PRO A 1034 -18.35 16.14 -16.44
N THR A 1035 -18.58 14.82 -16.43
CA THR A 1035 -19.51 14.18 -17.36
C THR A 1035 -20.92 14.20 -16.80
N LEU A 1036 -21.86 14.70 -17.59
CA LEU A 1036 -23.28 14.80 -17.26
C LEU A 1036 -24.05 13.60 -17.81
N PHE A 1037 -24.84 12.98 -16.95
CA PHE A 1037 -25.82 11.97 -17.35
C PHE A 1037 -27.20 12.37 -16.84
N VAL A 1038 -28.09 12.73 -17.76
CA VAL A 1038 -29.37 13.33 -17.43
C VAL A 1038 -30.50 12.45 -17.90
N VAL A 1039 -31.49 12.23 -17.03
CA VAL A 1039 -32.72 11.50 -17.37
C VAL A 1039 -33.91 12.43 -17.23
N GLY A 1040 -34.74 12.52 -18.28
CA GLY A 1040 -35.94 13.35 -18.23
C GLY A 1040 -37.00 12.94 -19.24
N ASP A 1041 -38.19 13.52 -19.08
CA ASP A 1041 -39.36 13.27 -19.96
C ASP A 1041 -39.91 14.59 -20.50
N ASP A 1042 -39.68 14.86 -21.78
CA ASP A 1042 -40.19 16.04 -22.47
C ASP A 1042 -41.71 16.07 -22.65
N ASP A 1043 -42.41 14.94 -22.47
CA ASP A 1043 -43.87 14.85 -22.53
C ASP A 1043 -44.52 15.19 -21.18
N GLN A 1044 -43.73 15.39 -20.12
CA GLN A 1044 -44.17 15.62 -18.74
C GLN A 1044 -43.54 16.89 -18.16
N ASN A 1045 -44.33 17.78 -17.58
CA ASN A 1045 -43.84 18.81 -16.66
C ASN A 1045 -44.97 19.15 -15.70
N ILE A 1046 -44.90 18.57 -14.51
CA ILE A 1046 -45.99 18.70 -13.52
C ILE A 1046 -45.76 19.88 -12.57
N TYR A 1047 -44.56 20.45 -12.55
CA TYR A 1047 -44.16 21.54 -11.66
C TYR A 1047 -44.01 22.89 -12.38
N GLY A 1048 -44.56 23.05 -13.57
CA GLY A 1048 -44.52 24.34 -14.29
C GLY A 1048 -45.13 25.52 -13.51
N PHE A 1049 -46.02 25.25 -12.54
CA PHE A 1049 -46.54 26.28 -11.63
C PHE A 1049 -45.50 26.83 -10.65
N ALA A 1050 -44.41 26.10 -10.42
CA ALA A 1050 -43.28 26.45 -9.56
C ALA A 1050 -42.05 26.90 -10.36
N GLY A 1051 -42.22 27.25 -11.64
CA GLY A 1051 -41.15 27.75 -12.51
C GLY A 1051 -40.39 26.70 -13.31
N ALA A 1052 -40.74 25.41 -13.20
CA ALA A 1052 -40.07 24.34 -13.96
C ALA A 1052 -40.32 24.45 -15.48
N SER A 1053 -39.29 24.21 -16.30
CA SER A 1053 -39.38 24.34 -17.76
C SER A 1053 -38.75 23.18 -18.53
N VAL A 1054 -39.52 22.64 -19.49
CA VAL A 1054 -39.04 21.66 -20.49
C VAL A 1054 -38.07 22.31 -21.48
N GLU A 1055 -37.91 23.63 -21.50
CA GLU A 1055 -36.92 24.28 -22.35
C GLU A 1055 -35.49 23.80 -22.03
N HIS A 1056 -35.19 23.55 -20.76
CA HIS A 1056 -33.88 23.09 -20.30
C HIS A 1056 -33.49 21.74 -20.93
N ILE A 1057 -34.42 20.78 -21.02
CA ILE A 1057 -34.15 19.48 -21.65
C ILE A 1057 -33.90 19.60 -23.16
N ARG A 1058 -34.53 20.58 -23.82
CA ARG A 1058 -34.39 20.79 -25.27
C ARG A 1058 -33.06 21.43 -25.63
N ARG A 1059 -32.56 22.31 -24.76
CA ARG A 1059 -31.28 23.01 -24.98
C ARG A 1059 -30.08 22.16 -24.55
N PHE A 1060 -30.28 21.12 -23.76
CA PHE A 1060 -29.19 20.31 -23.18
C PHE A 1060 -28.20 19.77 -24.23
N GLU A 1061 -28.70 19.30 -25.38
CA GLU A 1061 -27.84 18.80 -26.46
C GLU A 1061 -26.95 19.89 -27.06
N GLU A 1062 -27.52 21.09 -27.27
CA GLU A 1062 -26.80 22.26 -27.78
C GLU A 1062 -25.83 22.81 -26.74
N ASP A 1063 -26.23 22.82 -25.47
CA ASP A 1063 -25.46 23.40 -24.37
C ASP A 1063 -24.25 22.53 -23.96
N TYR A 1064 -24.36 21.20 -24.09
CA TYR A 1064 -23.36 20.24 -23.58
C TYR A 1064 -22.81 19.26 -24.63
N GLY A 1065 -23.20 19.39 -25.90
CA GLY A 1065 -22.79 18.45 -26.96
C GLY A 1065 -23.26 17.02 -26.67
N ALA A 1066 -24.41 16.87 -26.03
CA ALA A 1066 -24.84 15.60 -25.44
C ALA A 1066 -25.39 14.62 -26.48
N GLU A 1067 -25.13 13.34 -26.24
CA GLU A 1067 -25.69 12.23 -26.98
C GLU A 1067 -27.08 11.85 -26.49
N ARG A 1068 -27.98 11.59 -27.45
CA ARG A 1068 -29.37 11.24 -27.15
C ARG A 1068 -29.56 9.75 -27.03
N ALA A 1069 -30.11 9.34 -25.90
CA ALA A 1069 -30.63 8.01 -25.66
C ALA A 1069 -32.15 8.04 -25.53
N TRP A 1070 -32.81 6.94 -25.92
CA TRP A 1070 -34.28 6.84 -25.94
C TRP A 1070 -34.74 5.72 -25.03
N LEU A 1071 -35.68 6.02 -24.14
CA LEU A 1071 -36.25 5.05 -23.20
C LEU A 1071 -37.79 5.10 -23.27
N THR A 1072 -38.37 4.49 -24.31
CA THR A 1072 -39.82 4.57 -24.62
C THR A 1072 -40.63 3.33 -24.24
N GLU A 1073 -39.98 2.26 -23.77
CA GLU A 1073 -40.67 1.06 -23.30
C GLU A 1073 -41.30 1.29 -21.92
N ASN A 1074 -42.59 0.99 -21.77
CA ASN A 1074 -43.36 1.15 -20.55
C ASN A 1074 -43.69 -0.21 -19.95
N TYR A 1075 -43.22 -0.46 -18.72
CA TYR A 1075 -43.47 -1.71 -17.99
C TYR A 1075 -44.56 -1.58 -16.91
N ARG A 1076 -45.14 -0.38 -16.74
CA ARG A 1076 -46.12 -0.08 -15.69
C ARG A 1076 -47.57 -0.17 -16.19
N SER A 1077 -47.82 0.21 -17.43
CA SER A 1077 -49.15 0.44 -18.01
C SER A 1077 -49.49 -0.59 -19.08
N THR A 1078 -50.79 -0.88 -19.25
CA THR A 1078 -51.30 -1.81 -20.27
C THR A 1078 -51.33 -1.17 -21.66
N ALA A 1079 -51.48 -1.99 -22.71
CA ALA A 1079 -51.42 -1.53 -24.10
C ALA A 1079 -52.47 -0.47 -24.43
N HIS A 1080 -53.70 -0.59 -23.89
CA HIS A 1080 -54.75 0.42 -24.10
C HIS A 1080 -54.43 1.77 -23.46
N ILE A 1081 -53.80 1.78 -22.27
CA ILE A 1081 -53.37 3.01 -21.61
C ILE A 1081 -52.25 3.65 -22.44
N VAL A 1082 -51.26 2.88 -22.86
CA VAL A 1082 -50.14 3.36 -23.69
C VAL A 1082 -50.64 3.92 -25.03
N ALA A 1083 -51.57 3.23 -25.70
CA ALA A 1083 -52.17 3.69 -26.95
C ALA A 1083 -52.91 5.03 -26.78
N ALA A 1084 -53.72 5.16 -25.72
CA ALA A 1084 -54.42 6.40 -25.42
C ALA A 1084 -53.45 7.55 -25.07
N SER A 1085 -52.40 7.26 -24.30
CA SER A 1085 -51.33 8.22 -24.01
C SER A 1085 -50.65 8.71 -25.29
N ASN A 1086 -50.26 7.79 -26.19
CA ASN A 1086 -49.66 8.15 -27.49
C ASN A 1086 -50.60 9.03 -28.33
N ALA A 1087 -51.89 8.70 -28.39
CA ALA A 1087 -52.88 9.48 -29.14
C ALA A 1087 -53.03 10.91 -28.57
N PHE A 1088 -52.93 11.07 -27.25
CA PHE A 1088 -53.01 12.36 -26.58
C PHE A 1088 -51.73 13.18 -26.77
N ILE A 1089 -50.56 12.61 -26.43
CA ILE A 1089 -49.27 13.31 -26.49
C ILE A 1089 -48.78 13.55 -27.92
N GLY A 1090 -49.23 12.73 -28.90
CA GLY A 1090 -48.86 12.89 -30.31
C GLY A 1090 -49.29 14.23 -30.92
N ARG A 1091 -50.22 14.96 -30.28
CA ARG A 1091 -50.65 16.31 -30.69
C ARG A 1091 -49.71 17.42 -30.17
N ALA A 1092 -48.76 17.10 -29.29
CA ALA A 1092 -47.84 18.07 -28.71
C ALA A 1092 -46.81 18.54 -29.73
N ARG A 1093 -46.90 19.83 -30.12
CA ARG A 1093 -46.04 20.45 -31.15
C ARG A 1093 -44.56 20.56 -30.77
N GLN A 1094 -44.19 20.37 -29.52
CA GLN A 1094 -42.79 20.53 -29.09
C GLN A 1094 -42.21 19.25 -28.45
N ARG A 1095 -42.85 18.10 -28.73
CA ARG A 1095 -42.35 16.78 -28.36
C ARG A 1095 -41.06 16.47 -29.12
N MET A 1096 -40.05 16.01 -28.40
CA MET A 1096 -38.74 15.56 -28.92
C MET A 1096 -38.79 14.11 -29.39
N LYS A 1097 -39.71 13.29 -28.83
CA LYS A 1097 -39.86 11.87 -29.15
C LYS A 1097 -40.79 11.54 -30.34
N ARG A 1098 -41.05 12.46 -31.27
CA ARG A 1098 -42.13 12.35 -32.29
C ARG A 1098 -42.16 11.03 -33.06
N ASP A 1099 -41.01 10.59 -33.55
CA ASP A 1099 -40.90 9.37 -34.38
C ASP A 1099 -40.76 8.09 -33.53
N ARG A 1100 -40.87 8.19 -32.20
CA ARG A 1100 -40.70 7.10 -31.24
C ARG A 1100 -41.89 7.07 -30.28
N PRO A 1101 -42.99 6.37 -30.62
CA PRO A 1101 -44.13 6.23 -29.72
C PRO A 1101 -43.75 5.40 -28.48
N LEU A 1102 -44.50 5.60 -27.39
CA LEU A 1102 -44.41 4.74 -26.21
C LEU A 1102 -44.89 3.34 -26.58
N VAL A 1103 -44.19 2.31 -26.14
CA VAL A 1103 -44.57 0.91 -26.38
C VAL A 1103 -44.61 0.16 -25.07
N VAL A 1104 -45.50 -0.82 -24.94
CA VAL A 1104 -45.44 -1.74 -23.79
C VAL A 1104 -44.20 -2.61 -23.89
N ASP A 1105 -43.63 -2.99 -22.75
CA ASP A 1105 -42.50 -3.91 -22.72
C ASP A 1105 -42.88 -5.30 -23.27
N ARG A 1106 -41.87 -6.11 -23.64
CA ARG A 1106 -42.09 -7.45 -24.22
C ARG A 1106 -42.90 -8.38 -23.31
N GLY A 1107 -42.83 -8.21 -21.99
CA GLY A 1107 -43.62 -8.97 -21.03
C GLY A 1107 -45.10 -8.63 -21.14
N ARG A 1108 -45.45 -7.35 -20.99
CA ARG A 1108 -46.83 -6.86 -21.10
C ARG A 1108 -47.41 -6.97 -22.50
N GLY A 1109 -46.58 -7.01 -23.54
CA GLY A 1109 -47.04 -7.30 -24.90
C GLY A 1109 -47.74 -8.65 -25.06
N LYS A 1110 -47.54 -9.58 -24.11
CA LYS A 1110 -48.23 -10.88 -24.05
C LYS A 1110 -49.54 -10.84 -23.26
N GLU A 1111 -49.80 -9.77 -22.51
CA GLU A 1111 -51.04 -9.60 -21.75
C GLU A 1111 -52.18 -9.08 -22.66
N PRO A 1112 -53.46 -9.34 -22.31
CA PRO A 1112 -54.58 -8.67 -22.97
C PRO A 1112 -54.43 -7.15 -22.94
N GLY A 1113 -54.92 -6.43 -23.96
CA GLY A 1113 -54.69 -4.99 -24.11
C GLY A 1113 -55.13 -4.11 -22.93
N GLY A 1114 -56.17 -4.53 -22.19
CA GLY A 1114 -56.65 -3.91 -20.96
C GLY A 1114 -56.12 -4.52 -19.65
N GLY A 1115 -55.19 -5.47 -19.72
CA GLY A 1115 -54.73 -6.28 -18.60
C GLY A 1115 -55.88 -7.04 -17.94
N ALA A 1116 -55.93 -7.05 -16.61
CA ALA A 1116 -57.00 -7.70 -15.84
C ALA A 1116 -58.41 -7.17 -16.18
N TRP A 1117 -58.54 -5.91 -16.59
CA TRP A 1117 -59.83 -5.30 -16.92
C TRP A 1117 -60.41 -5.74 -18.26
N ALA A 1118 -59.62 -6.40 -19.11
CA ALA A 1118 -60.10 -6.96 -20.37
C ALA A 1118 -61.19 -8.04 -20.13
N GLY A 1119 -61.07 -8.83 -19.06
CA GLY A 1119 -62.06 -9.85 -18.71
C GLY A 1119 -63.14 -9.39 -17.71
N LEU A 1120 -62.85 -8.37 -16.89
CA LEU A 1120 -63.77 -7.90 -15.84
C LEU A 1120 -64.83 -6.90 -16.33
N ASP A 1121 -64.52 -6.12 -17.36
CA ASP A 1121 -65.45 -5.15 -17.94
C ASP A 1121 -65.66 -5.48 -19.42
N PRO A 1122 -66.70 -6.24 -19.79
CA PRO A 1122 -66.94 -6.62 -21.19
C PRO A 1122 -67.29 -5.43 -22.09
N VAL A 1123 -67.55 -4.25 -21.53
CA VAL A 1123 -67.85 -3.02 -22.28
C VAL A 1123 -66.58 -2.18 -22.43
N GLY A 1124 -65.91 -1.89 -21.33
CA GLY A 1124 -64.71 -1.07 -21.31
C GLY A 1124 -63.45 -1.80 -21.77
N GLU A 1125 -63.34 -3.10 -21.49
CA GLU A 1125 -62.18 -3.96 -21.77
C GLU A 1125 -60.85 -3.37 -21.30
N GLY A 1126 -60.86 -2.53 -20.25
CA GLY A 1126 -59.68 -1.80 -19.78
C GLY A 1126 -59.21 -0.65 -20.70
N ARG A 1127 -60.04 -0.21 -21.66
CA ARG A 1127 -59.77 0.96 -22.52
C ARG A 1127 -59.93 2.27 -21.75
N VAL A 1128 -59.19 3.29 -22.17
CA VAL A 1128 -59.38 4.67 -21.70
C VAL A 1128 -60.69 5.20 -22.27
N GLN A 1129 -61.60 5.64 -21.40
CA GLN A 1129 -62.93 6.09 -21.76
C GLN A 1129 -63.05 7.61 -21.60
N VAL A 1130 -63.72 8.25 -22.56
CA VAL A 1130 -64.13 9.66 -22.47
C VAL A 1130 -65.61 9.67 -22.14
N LEU A 1131 -65.96 10.16 -20.95
CA LEU A 1131 -67.35 10.22 -20.51
C LEU A 1131 -68.01 11.51 -21.00
N PRO A 1132 -69.20 11.44 -21.63
CA PRO A 1132 -69.99 12.62 -21.91
C PRO A 1132 -70.53 13.18 -20.59
N ALA A 1133 -69.95 14.29 -20.17
CA ALA A 1133 -70.27 14.98 -18.94
C ALA A 1133 -70.41 16.45 -19.31
N GLY A 1134 -71.55 17.08 -19.01
CA GLY A 1134 -71.87 18.44 -19.44
C GLY A 1134 -70.84 19.51 -19.04
N THR A 1135 -71.16 20.78 -19.28
CA THR A 1135 -70.19 21.87 -19.03
C THR A 1135 -70.09 22.30 -17.57
N ASP A 1136 -71.02 21.87 -16.69
CA ASP A 1136 -71.02 22.23 -15.27
C ASP A 1136 -70.37 21.15 -14.39
N ALA A 1137 -69.80 21.58 -13.25
CA ALA A 1137 -69.05 20.72 -12.36
C ALA A 1137 -69.92 19.64 -11.68
N ALA A 1138 -71.22 19.91 -11.48
CA ALA A 1138 -72.12 18.97 -10.81
C ALA A 1138 -72.45 17.79 -11.72
N THR A 1139 -72.81 18.03 -12.98
CA THR A 1139 -73.02 16.96 -13.96
C THR A 1139 -71.72 16.18 -14.24
N GLN A 1140 -70.56 16.85 -14.27
CA GLN A 1140 -69.26 16.19 -14.37
C GLN A 1140 -68.95 15.28 -13.18
N ALA A 1141 -69.19 15.74 -11.96
CA ALA A 1141 -69.00 14.93 -10.76
C ALA A 1141 -69.94 13.72 -10.74
N VAL A 1142 -71.22 13.91 -11.10
CA VAL A 1142 -72.20 12.81 -11.17
C VAL A 1142 -71.78 11.77 -12.21
N ALA A 1143 -71.36 12.18 -13.41
CA ALA A 1143 -70.90 11.25 -14.45
C ALA A 1143 -69.66 10.46 -14.00
N ALA A 1144 -68.66 11.15 -13.42
CA ALA A 1144 -67.45 10.51 -12.92
C ALA A 1144 -67.74 9.53 -11.77
N VAL A 1145 -68.55 9.92 -10.78
CA VAL A 1145 -68.93 9.06 -9.63
C VAL A 1145 -69.77 7.87 -10.08
N THR A 1146 -70.67 8.06 -11.04
CA THR A 1146 -71.49 6.97 -11.60
C THR A 1146 -70.61 5.91 -12.26
N GLU A 1147 -69.65 6.32 -13.08
CA GLU A 1147 -68.71 5.40 -13.72
C GLU A 1147 -67.78 4.73 -12.71
N LEU A 1148 -67.28 5.48 -11.72
CA LEU A 1148 -66.47 4.94 -10.63
C LEU A 1148 -67.23 3.87 -9.84
N ARG A 1149 -68.52 4.08 -9.54
CA ARG A 1149 -69.38 3.08 -8.88
C ARG A 1149 -69.62 1.85 -9.75
N ARG A 1150 -69.86 2.03 -11.06
CA ARG A 1150 -69.98 0.91 -12.02
C ARG A 1150 -68.74 0.03 -12.00
N ARG A 1151 -67.56 0.64 -12.09
CA ARG A 1151 -66.27 -0.08 -12.07
C ARG A 1151 -66.01 -0.78 -10.74
N ALA A 1152 -66.34 -0.14 -9.61
CA ALA A 1152 -66.21 -0.76 -8.29
C ALA A 1152 -67.08 -2.02 -8.15
N ALA A 1153 -68.31 -1.99 -8.70
CA ALA A 1153 -69.21 -3.14 -8.74
C ALA A 1153 -68.66 -4.28 -9.61
N LEU A 1154 -68.10 -3.97 -10.78
CA LEU A 1154 -67.48 -4.97 -11.69
C LEU A 1154 -66.23 -5.64 -11.10
N ALA A 1155 -65.46 -4.90 -10.28
CA ALA A 1155 -64.28 -5.44 -9.62
C ALA A 1155 -64.60 -6.30 -8.38
N ALA A 1156 -65.88 -6.52 -8.04
CA ALA A 1156 -66.34 -7.20 -6.83
C ALA A 1156 -65.71 -6.64 -5.53
N ARG A 1157 -65.41 -5.33 -5.52
CA ARG A 1157 -64.73 -4.62 -4.41
C ARG A 1157 -65.57 -3.43 -3.98
N GLU A 1158 -66.70 -3.68 -3.31
CA GLU A 1158 -67.46 -2.59 -2.69
C GLU A 1158 -66.62 -1.88 -1.62
N GLY A 1159 -66.41 -0.57 -1.78
CA GLY A 1159 -65.72 0.27 -0.80
C GLY A 1159 -64.19 0.34 -0.89
N ALA A 1160 -63.52 -0.41 -1.77
CA ALA A 1160 -62.04 -0.38 -1.87
C ALA A 1160 -61.56 0.63 -2.93
N TRP A 1161 -61.57 1.92 -2.58
CA TRP A 1161 -61.08 3.02 -3.43
C TRP A 1161 -59.55 3.20 -3.42
N GLY A 1162 -58.81 2.35 -2.69
CA GLY A 1162 -57.35 2.44 -2.54
C GLY A 1162 -56.53 2.64 -3.83
N PRO A 1163 -56.83 1.94 -4.95
CA PRO A 1163 -56.11 2.11 -6.21
C PRO A 1163 -56.68 3.20 -7.14
N CYS A 1164 -57.65 4.01 -6.69
CA CYS A 1164 -58.30 5.03 -7.51
C CYS A 1164 -57.66 6.41 -7.33
N GLY A 1165 -57.10 6.98 -8.41
CA GLY A 1165 -56.59 8.35 -8.44
C GLY A 1165 -57.51 9.29 -9.23
N VAL A 1166 -57.90 10.41 -8.62
CA VAL A 1166 -58.68 11.47 -9.31
C VAL A 1166 -57.78 12.68 -9.56
N VAL A 1167 -57.59 13.05 -10.82
CA VAL A 1167 -56.82 14.23 -11.25
C VAL A 1167 -57.78 15.29 -11.78
N ALA A 1168 -57.67 16.52 -11.28
CA ALA A 1168 -58.52 17.64 -11.67
C ALA A 1168 -57.69 18.72 -12.38
N ARG A 1169 -58.34 19.49 -13.28
CA ARG A 1169 -57.68 20.54 -14.08
C ARG A 1169 -57.20 21.74 -13.25
N ARG A 1170 -57.80 22.01 -12.08
CA ARG A 1170 -57.41 23.12 -11.20
C ARG A 1170 -57.15 22.64 -9.78
N TRP A 1171 -55.99 22.97 -9.22
CA TRP A 1171 -55.61 22.58 -7.86
C TRP A 1171 -56.64 23.03 -6.81
N GLY A 1172 -57.16 24.26 -6.91
CA GLY A 1172 -58.17 24.82 -5.99
C GLY A 1172 -59.56 24.17 -6.05
N THR A 1173 -59.82 23.24 -6.99
CA THR A 1173 -61.07 22.45 -7.00
C THR A 1173 -61.00 21.20 -6.12
N ARG A 1174 -59.86 20.93 -5.48
CA ARG A 1174 -59.69 19.92 -4.44
C ARG A 1174 -59.85 20.55 -3.05
N ALA A 1175 -61.09 20.72 -2.57
CA ALA A 1175 -61.37 21.00 -1.14
C ALA A 1175 -61.26 19.69 -0.30
N PRO A 1176 -61.07 19.73 1.03
CA PRO A 1176 -60.23 18.78 1.76
C PRO A 1176 -60.91 17.43 2.00
N GLY A 1177 -60.64 16.47 1.13
CA GLY A 1177 -60.89 15.04 1.34
C GLY A 1177 -59.67 14.25 1.83
N ARG A 1178 -58.68 14.91 2.44
CA ARG A 1178 -57.60 14.23 3.18
C ARG A 1178 -57.99 14.10 4.65
N SER A 1179 -58.99 13.28 4.93
CA SER A 1179 -59.16 12.70 6.27
C SER A 1179 -58.96 11.19 6.17
N ARG A 1180 -57.88 10.75 6.83
CA ARG A 1180 -57.64 9.39 7.34
C ARG A 1180 -57.75 8.22 6.35
N GLY A 1181 -56.59 7.85 5.81
CA GLY A 1181 -56.28 6.51 5.33
C GLY A 1181 -54.78 6.40 5.19
N GLY A 1182 -54.13 5.77 6.17
CA GLY A 1182 -52.70 5.46 6.09
C GLY A 1182 -52.43 4.29 5.16
N ARG A 1183 -51.21 4.29 4.62
CA ARG A 1183 -50.56 3.32 3.72
C ARG A 1183 -50.79 3.54 2.23
#